data_AF-A0A7C7EQ90-F1
#
_entry.id   AF-A0A7C7EQ90-F1
#
_cell.length_a   1.000
_cell.length_b   1.000
_cell.length_c   1.000
_cell.angle_alpha   90.00
_cell.angle_beta   90.00
_cell.angle_gamma   90.00
#
_symmetry.space_group_name_H-M   'P 1'
#
loop_
_entity.id
_entity.type
_entity.pdbx_description
1 polymer ?
#
loop_
_entity_poly.entity_id
_entity_poly.type
_entity_poly.pdbx_seq_one_letter_code
_entity_poly.pdbx_strand_id
1 'polypeptide(L)'
;MRRIAYLAFLVMVLVGTNLVAAPHSFLPIEATQPDGSRIHIYASGDEFHNWLHDEHNYTIVKDDRGAYVYAMQERGSLVPSDLLVGRDLPIMRNITPGLNLSRDEIKAKYDRYADMRDYSGRGAPHTGQLNNIVIFIKFSDSPDFSTPLSNYQQMFNAEAANSMKRYFRAASYNQLNVDSYFYPAPNGNIVTSYTDTYPRSYFQPHSASNPNGYSGDSQRRQREHALLKRAVDGVSAQIPTTLNVDGDGDGKVDNVCFIIQGATDGWADLLWPHQWSLYSVTATINGKRVWEFNFQLENSLNYSGASVLAHEMFHSLGAPDLYRYYDRTITPVGRWDLMASNLNPPQHMGTWMKHKYGQWVSNVPTITTSGTYTLHPVASSSTNNIYRINSWNADECYVLEYRKSDGTYDGNLPGTGLLVYRLNESKYGNADGPPDELYVYRPGGTNSVDGNLNQAFFSQQSGRTEISEATTLSGFLSDGSAGGLNLYDVGYAGETISFKVKISDIQLTYPHGGEVWNSGENKVITWKSKSSEATVEIECSSDGGQSWNLIATNVSNTGSFTWHNVASMNNSENVHIRVSLTGTTQSDSNSSPFKVLGSTLNPPNDLKATPGNGFVKLKCLAPLGGYPAALRVYRNGSPLATINGFTYTDYAIVNGTAYSYHVTAVYAGGESGPSNTAQAIPSSTVISEVVLGSGTDSTGITSACPINVYYKSLHGQSVYTKAELNDAGVFGPGSITQIGFNITGLPARSMPNYIIRMGHTTASDASNWVSTGLTQVWSSSSYKPLVTGWDILTLSTPFEWNGTDNIVVDTAFGLVSSCHQSGTVQYTNKTKGYCYVRSDDYDQTNAFNIKYTPSYRPNLKLTLVSIEQDNLFPGVDYPVGDIPGATFNSNDELSVVEGVDESTPAIAALPNLNPANAFIAGYSGTGSNVSLTFNISTEGTYYLIGYWGGSWHQATPFPLVVSSGTGTVTLSGIDFTAKGDVYVVLSNSGDPATLPVELSHFSATVTAENFVQLTWTSQTESNLLGYNVYRSDAADLSSARKISELIEGTNTSIAQTYIYVDEELEQDGTYYYWLQNVELDGSVNFHGPASVLFSTEGGTGAPPIPLVTRLENAYPNPFNPATTIRYQLKDPAEVKIDIYNLKGQRVRSFVQSHAAPGYYHVIWDGCDSSGRALSSGVYLYKMSAGSYRAAKKIVLKK
;
A
#
# COMPACT_ATOMS: atom_id res chain seq x y z
N MET A 1 43.90 26.94 40.09
CA MET A 1 43.36 27.16 41.46
C MET A 1 42.31 26.07 41.67
N ARG A 2 42.58 24.98 42.39
CA ARG A 2 42.53 24.80 43.85
C ARG A 2 41.17 25.16 44.49
N ARG A 3 40.37 24.12 44.74
CA ARG A 3 39.38 23.92 45.83
C ARG A 3 38.64 25.15 46.39
N ILE A 4 37.35 25.28 46.06
CA ILE A 4 36.19 25.48 46.96
C ILE A 4 34.92 25.30 46.10
N ALA A 5 34.09 24.29 46.41
CA ALA A 5 32.76 23.98 45.82
C ALA A 5 32.22 22.58 46.24
N TYR A 6 33.01 21.79 46.99
CA TYR A 6 32.85 20.33 47.13
C TYR A 6 31.74 19.87 48.11
N LEU A 7 30.64 20.62 48.26
CA LEU A 7 29.67 20.39 49.34
C LEU A 7 28.19 20.75 49.01
N ALA A 8 27.76 20.68 47.74
CA ALA A 8 26.37 20.99 47.38
C ALA A 8 25.83 20.35 46.08
N PHE A 9 26.16 19.09 45.75
CA PHE A 9 25.39 18.29 44.76
C PHE A 9 25.70 16.78 44.88
N LEU A 10 25.07 16.08 45.83
CA LEU A 10 25.22 14.63 46.02
C LEU A 10 23.96 13.99 46.62
N VAL A 11 22.81 14.32 46.02
CA VAL A 11 21.49 13.70 46.23
C VAL A 11 20.77 13.69 44.87
N MET A 12 20.00 12.64 44.57
CA MET A 12 19.22 12.43 43.32
C MET A 12 20.03 12.39 42.00
N VAL A 13 20.42 11.19 41.58
CA VAL A 13 19.85 10.56 40.37
C VAL A 13 19.63 9.07 40.67
N LEU A 14 18.50 8.75 41.29
CA LEU A 14 17.92 7.41 41.32
C LEU A 14 16.57 7.50 40.60
N VAL A 15 16.60 7.35 39.28
CA VAL A 15 15.38 7.25 38.47
C VAL A 15 15.03 5.78 38.35
N GLY A 16 13.98 5.36 39.03
CA GLY A 16 13.50 3.98 38.99
C GLY A 16 12.87 3.64 37.65
N THR A 17 12.96 2.37 37.27
CA THR A 17 12.22 1.77 36.16
C THR A 17 11.10 0.88 36.68
N ASN A 18 10.00 0.79 35.94
CA ASN A 18 8.91 -0.18 36.10
C ASN A 18 8.06 -0.04 37.36
N LEU A 19 7.04 0.82 37.29
CA LEU A 19 5.73 0.55 37.91
C LEU A 19 4.64 0.85 36.88
N VAL A 20 3.74 -0.11 36.68
CA VAL A 20 2.50 0.05 35.90
C VAL A 20 1.33 -0.40 36.77
N ALA A 21 0.29 0.41 36.76
CA ALA A 21 -1.02 0.15 37.34
C ALA A 21 -2.07 0.67 36.33
N ALA A 22 -3.37 0.40 36.47
CA ALA A 22 -4.04 -0.48 37.42
C ALA A 22 -4.30 -1.87 36.79
N PRO A 23 -5.05 -2.73 37.50
CA PRO A 23 -4.45 -3.84 38.28
C PRO A 23 -3.11 -3.55 38.96
N HIS A 24 -2.87 -4.20 40.11
CA HIS A 24 -1.49 -4.33 40.57
C HIS A 24 -0.72 -5.17 39.54
N SER A 25 0.47 -4.73 39.17
CA SER A 25 1.45 -5.55 38.47
C SER A 25 2.74 -5.58 39.29
N PHE A 26 3.30 -6.78 39.49
CA PHE A 26 4.52 -6.98 40.27
C PHE A 26 4.51 -6.31 41.66
N LEU A 27 3.42 -6.43 42.42
CA LEU A 27 3.37 -6.01 43.83
C LEU A 27 4.32 -6.92 44.66
N PRO A 28 5.42 -6.42 45.23
CA PRO A 28 6.43 -7.27 45.87
C PRO A 28 5.94 -7.81 47.23
N ILE A 29 6.17 -9.09 47.47
CA ILE A 29 5.77 -9.83 48.66
C ILE A 29 6.99 -10.60 49.20
N GLU A 30 7.33 -10.37 50.47
CA GLU A 30 8.08 -11.37 51.22
C GLU A 30 7.11 -12.45 51.72
N ALA A 31 7.36 -13.69 51.33
CA ALA A 31 6.71 -14.86 51.88
C ALA A 31 7.74 -15.77 52.56
N THR A 32 7.27 -16.70 53.38
CA THR A 32 8.12 -17.67 54.10
C THR A 32 7.64 -19.08 53.78
N GLN A 33 8.55 -19.96 53.38
CA GLN A 33 8.28 -21.38 53.15
C GLN A 33 8.11 -22.14 54.48
N PRO A 34 7.48 -23.32 54.50
CA PRO A 34 7.28 -24.11 55.72
C PRO A 34 8.56 -24.56 56.46
N ASP A 35 9.73 -24.46 55.83
CA ASP A 35 11.05 -24.71 56.44
C ASP A 35 11.68 -23.46 57.11
N GLY A 36 11.01 -22.31 57.04
CA GLY A 36 11.47 -21.03 57.56
C GLY A 36 12.34 -20.21 56.60
N SER A 37 12.60 -20.69 55.38
CA SER A 37 13.29 -19.90 54.36
C SER A 37 12.39 -18.78 53.81
N ARG A 38 12.97 -17.58 53.60
CA ARG A 38 12.26 -16.46 52.97
C ARG A 38 12.37 -16.53 51.46
N ILE A 39 11.30 -16.14 50.78
CA ILE A 39 11.22 -16.00 49.33
C ILE A 39 10.65 -14.63 48.97
N HIS A 40 11.21 -14.02 47.92
CA HIS A 40 10.63 -12.84 47.30
C HIS A 40 9.76 -13.30 46.14
N ILE A 41 8.48 -12.99 46.21
CA ILE A 41 7.49 -13.27 45.16
C ILE A 41 6.72 -11.99 44.85
N TYR A 42 5.84 -12.05 43.87
CA TYR A 42 5.05 -10.93 43.41
C TYR A 42 3.59 -11.34 43.30
N ALA A 43 2.68 -10.37 43.43
CA ALA A 43 1.29 -10.54 43.01
C ALA A 43 0.96 -9.59 41.85
N SER A 44 0.14 -10.07 40.93
CA SER A 44 -0.50 -9.26 39.89
C SER A 44 -1.99 -9.57 39.82
N GLY A 45 -2.79 -8.59 39.40
CA GLY A 45 -4.24 -8.72 39.28
C GLY A 45 -5.04 -7.58 39.92
N ASP A 46 -6.36 -7.77 39.93
CA ASP A 46 -7.36 -6.85 40.47
C ASP A 46 -8.23 -7.54 41.55
N GLU A 47 -9.27 -6.83 42.00
CA GLU A 47 -10.22 -7.28 43.03
C GLU A 47 -11.02 -8.53 42.66
N PHE A 48 -11.11 -8.90 41.39
CA PHE A 48 -11.85 -10.07 40.91
C PHE A 48 -10.92 -11.26 40.61
N HIS A 49 -9.73 -10.98 40.07
CA HIS A 49 -8.74 -12.00 39.76
C HIS A 49 -7.29 -11.53 39.94
N ASN A 50 -6.60 -12.18 40.88
CA ASN A 50 -5.17 -12.04 41.14
C ASN A 50 -4.45 -13.41 41.16
N TRP A 51 -3.14 -13.38 40.93
CA TRP A 51 -2.25 -14.54 40.99
C TRP A 51 -0.88 -14.14 41.58
N LEU A 52 -0.18 -15.12 42.17
CA LEU A 52 1.21 -14.98 42.58
C LEU A 52 2.15 -15.41 41.46
N HIS A 53 3.32 -14.80 41.36
CA HIS A 53 4.37 -15.18 40.41
C HIS A 53 5.76 -14.72 40.87
N ASP A 54 6.82 -15.15 40.18
CA ASP A 54 8.19 -14.66 40.39
C ASP A 54 8.53 -13.42 39.53
N GLU A 55 9.78 -12.95 39.59
CA GLU A 55 10.26 -11.79 38.81
C GLU A 55 10.22 -12.00 37.29
N HIS A 56 10.03 -13.24 36.82
CA HIS A 56 9.92 -13.63 35.42
C HIS A 56 8.49 -13.99 35.00
N ASN A 57 7.50 -13.74 35.86
CA ASN A 57 6.08 -14.08 35.69
C ASN A 57 5.80 -15.60 35.58
N TYR A 58 6.59 -16.47 36.23
CA TYR A 58 6.18 -17.86 36.45
C TYR A 58 5.21 -17.93 37.62
N THR A 59 3.98 -18.38 37.36
CA THR A 59 2.89 -18.40 38.34
C THR A 59 3.14 -19.38 39.49
N ILE A 60 2.68 -19.00 40.68
CA ILE A 60 2.92 -19.65 41.97
C ILE A 60 1.59 -19.97 42.64
N VAL A 61 1.51 -21.15 43.27
CA VAL A 61 0.38 -21.61 44.10
C VAL A 61 0.92 -22.24 45.40
N LYS A 62 0.03 -22.53 46.35
CA LYS A 62 0.36 -23.32 47.55
C LYS A 62 0.00 -24.80 47.33
N ASP A 63 0.83 -25.70 47.81
CA ASP A 63 0.50 -27.13 47.88
C ASP A 63 -0.28 -27.49 49.16
N ASP A 64 -0.71 -28.74 49.30
CA ASP A 64 -1.46 -29.22 50.48
C ASP A 64 -0.69 -29.07 51.81
N ARG A 65 0.63 -28.92 51.76
CA ARG A 65 1.52 -28.71 52.91
C ARG A 65 1.72 -27.22 53.23
N GLY A 66 1.13 -26.33 52.44
CA GLY A 66 1.25 -24.87 52.56
C GLY A 66 2.52 -24.29 51.94
N ALA A 67 3.29 -25.07 51.18
CA ALA A 67 4.52 -24.61 50.54
C ALA A 67 4.24 -23.87 49.23
N TYR A 68 4.98 -22.80 48.95
CA TYR A 68 4.90 -22.07 47.69
C TYR A 68 5.65 -22.84 46.60
N VAL A 69 4.91 -23.29 45.59
CA VAL A 69 5.40 -24.06 44.45
C VAL A 69 4.97 -23.40 43.15
N TYR A 70 5.72 -23.62 42.07
CA TYR A 70 5.28 -23.14 40.76
C TYR A 70 4.04 -23.90 40.28
N ALA A 71 3.17 -23.21 39.55
CA ALA A 71 1.96 -23.79 38.99
C ALA A 71 2.23 -24.53 37.67
N MET A 72 1.53 -25.63 37.46
CA MET A 72 1.35 -26.28 36.16
C MET A 72 -0.13 -26.19 35.76
N GLN A 73 -0.45 -26.46 34.49
CA GLN A 73 -1.82 -26.45 34.00
C GLN A 73 -2.27 -27.88 33.70
N GLU A 74 -3.38 -28.31 34.32
CA GLU A 74 -4.01 -29.61 34.04
C GLU A 74 -5.49 -29.40 33.71
N ARG A 75 -5.91 -29.85 32.51
CA ARG A 75 -7.29 -29.72 31.99
C ARG A 75 -7.86 -28.29 31.95
N GLY A 76 -6.99 -27.27 31.97
CA GLY A 76 -7.35 -25.84 31.90
C GLY A 76 -7.03 -25.10 33.21
N SER A 77 -7.28 -25.74 34.35
CA SER A 77 -7.06 -25.13 35.67
C SER A 77 -5.59 -25.23 36.13
N LEU A 78 -5.21 -24.37 37.08
CA LEU A 78 -3.88 -24.36 37.70
C LEU A 78 -3.77 -25.40 38.82
N VAL A 79 -2.67 -26.16 38.84
CA VAL A 79 -2.36 -27.18 39.87
C VAL A 79 -0.93 -27.01 40.41
N PRO A 80 -0.66 -27.35 41.68
CA PRO A 80 0.68 -27.26 42.27
C PRO A 80 1.66 -28.26 41.66
N SER A 81 2.91 -27.83 41.42
CA SER A 81 4.02 -28.70 41.00
C SER A 81 4.86 -29.20 42.18
N ASP A 82 5.84 -30.06 41.89
CA ASP A 82 6.87 -30.49 42.83
C ASP A 82 8.04 -29.50 42.99
N LEU A 83 7.99 -28.34 42.31
CA LEU A 83 9.06 -27.33 42.27
C LEU A 83 8.83 -26.21 43.29
N LEU A 84 9.65 -26.17 44.33
CA LEU A 84 9.62 -25.15 45.39
C LEU A 84 10.19 -23.81 44.94
N VAL A 85 9.40 -22.74 45.10
CA VAL A 85 9.83 -21.36 44.82
C VAL A 85 11.01 -20.98 45.70
N GLY A 86 11.98 -20.26 45.12
CA GLY A 86 13.23 -19.85 45.77
C GLY A 86 14.30 -20.94 45.87
N ARG A 87 13.99 -22.20 45.48
CA ARG A 87 14.95 -23.31 45.45
C ARG A 87 15.09 -23.95 44.08
N ASP A 88 13.96 -24.20 43.42
CA ASP A 88 13.87 -24.95 42.17
C ASP A 88 13.58 -24.01 40.99
N LEU A 89 13.92 -24.45 39.76
CA LEU A 89 13.72 -23.66 38.53
C LEU A 89 12.54 -24.19 37.70
N PRO A 90 11.58 -23.34 37.28
CA PRO A 90 10.38 -23.75 36.52
C PRO A 90 10.66 -24.58 35.25
N ILE A 91 11.79 -24.29 34.60
CA ILE A 91 12.26 -25.00 33.39
C ILE A 91 12.46 -26.50 33.59
N MET A 92 12.64 -26.99 34.83
CA MET A 92 12.74 -28.43 35.12
C MET A 92 11.45 -29.22 34.82
N ARG A 93 10.32 -28.53 34.66
CA ARG A 93 9.02 -29.10 34.27
C ARG A 93 8.48 -28.53 32.95
N ASN A 94 9.29 -27.79 32.18
CA ASN A 94 8.85 -27.00 31.01
C ASN A 94 7.67 -26.05 31.30
N ILE A 95 7.56 -25.54 32.54
CA ILE A 95 6.57 -24.53 32.91
C ILE A 95 6.87 -23.26 32.10
N THR A 96 5.83 -22.63 31.56
CA THR A 96 5.93 -21.36 30.81
C THR A 96 5.58 -20.16 31.70
N PRO A 97 6.17 -18.98 31.48
CA PRO A 97 5.68 -17.73 32.08
C PRO A 97 4.22 -17.45 31.71
N GLY A 98 3.51 -16.73 32.56
CA GLY A 98 2.15 -16.24 32.29
C GLY A 98 1.04 -17.29 32.32
N LEU A 99 1.30 -18.52 32.81
CA LEU A 99 0.23 -19.51 33.04
C LEU A 99 -0.81 -18.94 34.00
N ASN A 100 -2.07 -18.91 33.59
CA ASN A 100 -3.15 -18.38 34.40
C ASN A 100 -4.43 -19.23 34.24
N LEU A 101 -5.48 -18.92 34.98
CA LEU A 101 -6.82 -19.46 34.73
C LEU A 101 -7.26 -19.18 33.29
N SER A 102 -8.08 -20.05 32.73
CA SER A 102 -8.63 -19.87 31.38
C SER A 102 -9.51 -18.62 31.29
N ARG A 103 -9.67 -18.07 30.08
CA ARG A 103 -10.58 -16.92 29.83
C ARG A 103 -11.99 -17.19 30.34
N ASP A 104 -12.48 -18.43 30.25
CA ASP A 104 -13.83 -18.80 30.68
C ASP A 104 -13.92 -18.94 32.22
N GLU A 105 -12.89 -19.48 32.90
CA GLU A 105 -12.82 -19.46 34.38
C GLU A 105 -12.73 -18.03 34.93
N ILE A 106 -11.97 -17.16 34.26
CA ILE A 106 -11.82 -15.74 34.59
C ILE A 106 -13.13 -15.00 34.33
N LYS A 107 -13.74 -15.14 33.16
CA LYS A 107 -15.06 -14.54 32.86
C LYS A 107 -16.13 -15.05 33.84
N ALA A 108 -16.13 -16.34 34.14
CA ALA A 108 -17.04 -16.90 35.14
C ALA A 108 -16.81 -16.36 36.56
N LYS A 109 -15.59 -15.92 36.93
CA LYS A 109 -15.36 -15.13 38.15
C LYS A 109 -16.10 -13.78 38.04
N TYR A 110 -15.85 -13.00 36.98
CA TYR A 110 -16.48 -11.69 36.76
C TYR A 110 -18.01 -11.75 36.70
N ASP A 111 -18.58 -12.70 35.95
CA ASP A 111 -20.02 -12.87 35.76
C ASP A 111 -20.75 -13.13 37.09
N ARG A 112 -20.13 -13.86 38.05
CA ARG A 112 -20.67 -14.08 39.40
C ARG A 112 -20.74 -12.81 40.26
N TYR A 113 -20.14 -11.72 39.81
CA TYR A 113 -20.13 -10.41 40.47
C TYR A 113 -20.80 -9.30 39.64
N ALA A 114 -21.27 -9.60 38.42
CA ALA A 114 -21.93 -8.62 37.54
C ALA A 114 -23.21 -8.05 38.16
N ASP A 115 -24.08 -8.89 38.74
CA ASP A 115 -25.29 -8.49 39.47
C ASP A 115 -25.02 -7.61 40.72
N MET A 116 -23.76 -7.42 41.10
CA MET A 116 -23.32 -6.65 42.27
C MET A 116 -22.67 -5.31 41.87
N ARG A 117 -22.46 -5.10 40.57
CA ARG A 117 -21.96 -3.87 39.95
C ARG A 117 -23.11 -2.89 39.63
N ASP A 118 -24.05 -2.71 40.55
CA ASP A 118 -25.02 -1.62 40.41
C ASP A 118 -24.32 -0.29 40.77
N TYR A 119 -24.35 0.66 39.84
CA TYR A 119 -23.89 2.04 40.03
C TYR A 119 -25.05 3.04 40.07
N SER A 120 -26.29 2.58 39.87
CA SER A 120 -27.48 3.40 40.03
C SER A 120 -27.78 3.61 41.51
N GLY A 121 -27.96 4.87 41.93
CA GLY A 121 -28.19 5.21 43.33
C GLY A 121 -26.98 5.00 44.25
N ARG A 122 -25.75 5.02 43.71
CA ARG A 122 -24.55 5.33 44.52
C ARG A 122 -24.57 6.81 44.90
N GLY A 123 -24.12 7.13 46.12
CA GLY A 123 -24.36 8.44 46.74
C GLY A 123 -23.27 8.83 47.71
N ALA A 124 -22.61 9.95 47.38
CA ALA A 124 -21.69 10.69 48.21
C ALA A 124 -21.58 12.12 47.63
N PRO A 125 -21.33 13.16 48.45
CA PRO A 125 -21.34 14.55 47.99
C PRO A 125 -20.22 14.83 46.97
N HIS A 126 -20.58 14.98 45.69
CA HIS A 126 -19.65 15.37 44.63
C HIS A 126 -19.05 16.78 44.83
N THR A 127 -19.67 17.63 45.65
CA THR A 127 -19.18 18.99 45.98
C THR A 127 -19.42 19.32 47.46
N GLY A 128 -18.70 20.30 47.99
CA GLY A 128 -18.75 20.68 49.41
C GLY A 128 -17.77 19.87 50.26
N GLN A 129 -18.28 19.24 51.32
CA GLN A 129 -17.48 18.53 52.32
C GLN A 129 -17.88 17.05 52.36
N LEU A 130 -16.90 16.16 52.17
CA LEU A 130 -17.04 14.71 52.36
C LEU A 130 -16.15 14.28 53.53
N ASN A 131 -16.74 13.58 54.51
CA ASN A 131 -16.05 13.18 55.74
C ASN A 131 -15.78 11.66 55.75
N ASN A 132 -14.68 11.26 55.12
CA ASN A 132 -14.25 9.87 55.01
C ASN A 132 -13.92 9.27 56.38
N ILE A 133 -14.53 8.13 56.72
CA ILE A 133 -14.30 7.42 57.99
C ILE A 133 -13.25 6.32 57.75
N VAL A 134 -12.05 6.48 58.31
CA VAL A 134 -10.97 5.48 58.21
C VAL A 134 -10.99 4.57 59.44
N ILE A 135 -11.14 3.25 59.24
CA ILE A 135 -11.20 2.26 60.32
C ILE A 135 -10.04 1.26 60.20
N PHE A 136 -9.12 1.30 61.17
CA PHE A 136 -8.01 0.35 61.25
C PHE A 136 -8.45 -0.97 61.90
N ILE A 137 -8.08 -2.11 61.29
CA ILE A 137 -8.46 -3.46 61.73
C ILE A 137 -7.23 -4.37 61.81
N LYS A 138 -7.15 -5.18 62.86
CA LYS A 138 -6.25 -6.35 62.95
C LYS A 138 -7.01 -7.60 63.43
N PHE A 139 -6.46 -8.78 63.18
CA PHE A 139 -7.00 -10.06 63.65
C PHE A 139 -6.47 -10.41 65.05
N SER A 140 -7.08 -11.36 65.77
CA SER A 140 -6.70 -11.67 67.17
C SER A 140 -5.32 -12.31 67.34
N ASP A 141 -4.72 -12.81 66.26
CA ASP A 141 -3.36 -13.36 66.19
C ASP A 141 -2.33 -12.38 65.57
N SER A 142 -2.77 -11.17 65.17
CA SER A 142 -1.94 -10.22 64.41
C SER A 142 -1.26 -9.18 65.30
N PRO A 143 -0.04 -8.73 64.94
CA PRO A 143 0.67 -7.67 65.64
C PRO A 143 -0.06 -6.31 65.53
N ASP A 144 0.40 -5.33 66.29
CA ASP A 144 -0.04 -3.94 66.10
C ASP A 144 0.54 -3.34 64.80
N PHE A 145 -0.13 -2.31 64.28
CA PHE A 145 0.34 -1.54 63.13
C PHE A 145 1.73 -0.97 63.38
N SER A 146 2.63 -1.18 62.43
CA SER A 146 4.02 -0.73 62.51
C SER A 146 4.24 0.67 61.92
N THR A 147 3.33 1.05 61.02
CA THR A 147 3.37 2.33 60.29
C THR A 147 2.85 3.47 61.18
N PRO A 148 3.61 4.56 61.42
CA PRO A 148 3.16 5.67 62.26
C PRO A 148 1.96 6.43 61.69
N LEU A 149 1.09 6.97 62.56
CA LEU A 149 -0.10 7.72 62.16
C LEU A 149 0.21 8.91 61.23
N SER A 150 1.35 9.57 61.44
CA SER A 150 1.87 10.66 60.61
C SER A 150 1.92 10.33 59.13
N ASN A 151 2.17 9.07 58.76
CA ASN A 151 2.24 8.63 57.38
C ASN A 151 0.84 8.59 56.76
N TYR A 152 -0.15 8.06 57.48
CA TYR A 152 -1.55 8.08 57.06
C TYR A 152 -2.10 9.51 57.01
N GLN A 153 -1.82 10.35 58.01
CA GLN A 153 -2.18 11.78 57.99
C GLN A 153 -1.59 12.49 56.75
N GLN A 154 -0.36 12.15 56.35
CA GLN A 154 0.24 12.69 55.13
C GLN A 154 -0.48 12.19 53.86
N MET A 155 -0.77 10.90 53.75
CA MET A 155 -1.41 10.30 52.56
C MET A 155 -2.89 10.71 52.39
N PHE A 156 -3.63 10.86 53.48
CA PHE A 156 -5.05 11.23 53.42
C PHE A 156 -5.26 12.75 53.44
N ASN A 157 -4.68 13.47 54.41
CA ASN A 157 -5.17 14.80 54.82
C ASN A 157 -4.22 15.99 54.52
N ALA A 158 -2.96 15.78 54.11
CA ALA A 158 -2.00 16.88 54.05
C ALA A 158 -2.21 17.85 52.86
N GLU A 159 -2.56 19.11 53.15
CA GLU A 159 -2.82 20.19 52.18
C GLU A 159 -1.64 20.48 51.22
N ALA A 160 -0.39 20.27 51.67
CA ALA A 160 0.82 20.68 50.94
C ALA A 160 1.64 19.51 50.37
N ALA A 161 1.36 18.26 50.79
CA ALA A 161 2.05 17.07 50.30
C ALA A 161 1.29 16.45 49.11
N ASN A 162 1.69 15.27 48.64
CA ASN A 162 0.82 14.42 47.83
C ASN A 162 -0.17 13.70 48.77
N SER A 163 -1.45 14.05 48.71
CA SER A 163 -2.51 13.49 49.55
C SER A 163 -3.83 13.35 48.79
N MET A 164 -4.70 12.45 49.27
CA MET A 164 -6.06 12.26 48.74
C MET A 164 -6.88 13.56 48.81
N LYS A 165 -6.86 14.25 49.96
CA LYS A 165 -7.51 15.56 50.16
C LYS A 165 -7.08 16.58 49.13
N ARG A 166 -5.77 16.78 48.96
CA ARG A 166 -5.23 17.74 47.99
C ARG A 166 -5.52 17.32 46.55
N TYR A 167 -5.54 16.02 46.26
CA TYR A 167 -5.86 15.50 44.94
C TYR A 167 -7.30 15.84 44.55
N PHE A 168 -8.30 15.48 45.36
CA PHE A 168 -9.70 15.81 45.04
C PHE A 168 -9.94 17.31 44.99
N ARG A 169 -9.31 18.09 45.88
CA ARG A 169 -9.36 19.55 45.83
C ARG A 169 -8.80 20.12 44.51
N ALA A 170 -7.74 19.52 43.95
CA ALA A 170 -7.22 19.92 42.64
C ALA A 170 -8.10 19.41 41.48
N ALA A 171 -8.45 18.13 41.48
CA ALA A 171 -9.22 17.47 40.42
C ALA A 171 -10.62 18.07 40.22
N SER A 172 -11.27 18.48 41.33
CA SER A 172 -12.57 19.14 41.38
C SER A 172 -12.51 20.66 41.21
N TYR A 173 -11.34 21.26 40.99
CA TYR A 173 -11.16 22.72 40.89
C TYR A 173 -11.60 23.48 42.16
N ASN A 174 -11.35 22.90 43.33
CA ASN A 174 -11.77 23.31 44.68
C ASN A 174 -13.28 23.14 44.99
N GLN A 175 -14.04 22.42 44.16
CA GLN A 175 -15.47 22.18 44.41
C GLN A 175 -15.73 21.10 45.48
N LEU A 176 -14.79 20.16 45.67
CA LEU A 176 -14.87 19.11 46.69
C LEU A 176 -13.68 19.17 47.65
N ASN A 177 -13.98 19.09 48.95
CA ASN A 177 -13.01 18.88 50.02
C ASN A 177 -13.28 17.54 50.72
N VAL A 178 -12.23 16.73 50.92
CA VAL A 178 -12.33 15.40 51.54
C VAL A 178 -11.42 15.34 52.76
N ASP A 179 -11.99 15.28 53.96
CA ASP A 179 -11.25 15.10 55.22
C ASP A 179 -11.45 13.68 55.76
N SER A 180 -10.37 13.06 56.25
CA SER A 180 -10.36 11.67 56.71
C SER A 180 -10.14 11.57 58.22
N TYR A 181 -11.03 10.84 58.89
CA TYR A 181 -11.09 10.71 60.34
C TYR A 181 -10.75 9.29 60.77
N PHE A 182 -9.75 9.13 61.64
CA PHE A 182 -9.15 7.83 61.96
C PHE A 182 -9.73 7.21 63.24
N TYR A 183 -10.18 5.96 63.14
CA TYR A 183 -10.80 5.18 64.22
C TYR A 183 -10.23 3.74 64.32
N PRO A 184 -10.17 3.13 65.52
CA PRO A 184 -10.35 3.73 66.85
C PRO A 184 -9.42 4.92 67.09
N ALA A 185 -9.77 5.79 68.04
CA ALA A 185 -9.03 7.02 68.29
C ALA A 185 -7.52 6.74 68.53
N PRO A 186 -6.60 7.39 67.77
CA PRO A 186 -5.17 7.07 67.83
C PRO A 186 -4.50 7.58 69.10
N ASN A 187 -3.50 6.83 69.59
CA ASN A 187 -2.71 7.21 70.75
C ASN A 187 -1.50 8.06 70.33
N GLY A 188 -1.73 9.36 70.14
CA GLY A 188 -0.70 10.29 69.65
C GLY A 188 -0.32 9.98 68.21
N ASN A 189 0.93 9.54 67.98
CA ASN A 189 1.39 9.11 66.65
C ASN A 189 1.27 7.59 66.42
N ILE A 190 0.69 6.84 67.36
CA ILE A 190 0.48 5.39 67.26
C ILE A 190 -0.93 5.12 66.73
N VAL A 191 -1.02 4.26 65.71
CA VAL A 191 -2.30 3.77 65.18
C VAL A 191 -2.95 2.83 66.20
N THR A 192 -4.14 3.19 66.68
CA THR A 192 -5.03 2.26 67.39
C THR A 192 -5.86 1.49 66.36
N SER A 193 -6.14 0.20 66.59
CA SER A 193 -6.92 -0.63 65.66
C SER A 193 -8.01 -1.43 66.38
N TYR A 194 -9.12 -1.68 65.69
CA TYR A 194 -10.10 -2.68 66.10
C TYR A 194 -9.45 -4.07 66.00
N THR A 195 -9.53 -4.85 67.07
CA THR A 195 -9.05 -6.24 67.08
C THR A 195 -10.24 -7.18 66.90
N ASP A 196 -10.30 -7.88 65.78
CA ASP A 196 -11.35 -8.86 65.54
C ASP A 196 -11.22 -10.07 66.47
N THR A 197 -12.34 -10.73 66.76
CA THR A 197 -12.35 -11.94 67.60
C THR A 197 -11.63 -13.12 66.92
N TYR A 198 -11.68 -13.21 65.59
CA TYR A 198 -11.13 -14.35 64.86
C TYR A 198 -9.65 -14.12 64.47
N PRO A 199 -8.82 -15.19 64.49
CA PRO A 199 -7.47 -15.15 63.96
C PRO A 199 -7.49 -14.97 62.45
N ARG A 200 -6.38 -14.50 61.85
CA ARG A 200 -6.23 -14.30 60.41
C ARG A 200 -6.68 -15.56 59.65
N SER A 201 -6.28 -16.75 60.13
CA SER A 201 -6.63 -18.10 59.59
C SER A 201 -8.10 -18.34 59.25
N TYR A 202 -9.04 -17.69 59.96
CA TYR A 202 -10.47 -17.76 59.69
C TYR A 202 -10.88 -17.09 58.37
N PHE A 203 -10.00 -16.28 57.76
CA PHE A 203 -10.25 -15.53 56.52
C PHE A 203 -9.43 -16.03 55.31
N GLN A 204 -8.66 -17.13 55.44
CA GLN A 204 -8.11 -17.87 54.28
C GLN A 204 -9.12 -18.90 53.75
N PRO A 205 -8.90 -19.45 52.54
CA PRO A 205 -9.63 -20.64 52.09
C PRO A 205 -9.36 -21.83 53.01
N HIS A 206 -10.30 -22.77 53.05
CA HIS A 206 -10.15 -24.04 53.75
C HIS A 206 -9.20 -24.98 52.99
N SER A 207 -8.21 -25.55 53.68
CA SER A 207 -7.29 -26.57 53.14
C SER A 207 -6.92 -27.61 54.21
N ALA A 208 -6.15 -28.64 53.84
CA ALA A 208 -5.59 -29.58 54.82
C ALA A 208 -4.66 -28.90 55.85
N SER A 209 -3.99 -27.81 55.45
CA SER A 209 -3.13 -26.97 56.30
C SER A 209 -3.89 -25.84 57.02
N ASN A 210 -5.07 -25.44 56.55
CA ASN A 210 -5.97 -24.49 57.20
C ASN A 210 -7.41 -25.04 57.30
N PRO A 211 -7.70 -25.97 58.23
CA PRO A 211 -9.05 -26.53 58.41
C PRO A 211 -10.06 -25.53 59.01
N ASN A 212 -9.63 -24.32 59.41
CA ASN A 212 -10.49 -23.28 59.97
C ASN A 212 -10.91 -22.22 58.92
N GLY A 213 -10.41 -22.32 57.68
CA GLY A 213 -10.71 -21.41 56.59
C GLY A 213 -12.14 -21.49 56.06
N TYR A 214 -12.45 -20.73 55.00
CA TYR A 214 -13.75 -20.70 54.35
C TYR A 214 -13.85 -21.67 53.16
N SER A 215 -15.02 -22.25 52.96
CA SER A 215 -15.34 -23.12 51.82
C SER A 215 -16.27 -22.40 50.85
N GLY A 216 -15.71 -21.87 49.76
CA GLY A 216 -16.43 -21.23 48.65
C GLY A 216 -16.90 -19.79 48.88
N ASP A 217 -17.24 -19.12 47.77
CA ASP A 217 -17.51 -17.67 47.68
C ASP A 217 -18.63 -17.17 48.60
N SER A 218 -19.63 -18.02 48.90
CA SER A 218 -20.72 -17.66 49.82
C SER A 218 -20.21 -17.49 51.26
N GLN A 219 -19.37 -18.42 51.73
CA GLN A 219 -18.78 -18.33 53.07
C GLN A 219 -17.68 -17.28 53.15
N ARG A 220 -16.93 -17.05 52.05
CA ARG A 220 -15.97 -15.94 51.87
C ARG A 220 -16.60 -14.60 52.27
N ARG A 221 -17.61 -14.21 51.49
CA ARG A 221 -18.40 -12.98 51.61
C ARG A 221 -19.06 -12.82 52.98
N GLN A 222 -19.62 -13.89 53.53
CA GLN A 222 -20.27 -13.85 54.85
C GLN A 222 -19.28 -13.54 55.98
N ARG A 223 -18.08 -14.13 55.96
CA ARG A 223 -17.05 -13.85 56.99
C ARG A 223 -16.53 -12.42 56.88
N GLU A 224 -16.30 -11.96 55.65
CA GLU A 224 -15.88 -10.60 55.29
C GLU A 224 -16.88 -9.52 55.74
N HIS A 225 -18.12 -9.56 55.26
CA HIS A 225 -19.14 -8.58 55.65
C HIS A 225 -19.39 -8.58 57.17
N ALA A 226 -19.27 -9.74 57.83
CA ALA A 226 -19.37 -9.83 59.29
C ALA A 226 -18.16 -9.21 60.01
N LEU A 227 -16.94 -9.29 59.46
CA LEU A 227 -15.73 -8.61 59.98
C LEU A 227 -15.91 -7.09 59.91
N LEU A 228 -16.27 -6.57 58.74
CA LEU A 228 -16.47 -5.14 58.52
C LEU A 228 -17.58 -4.57 59.41
N LYS A 229 -18.70 -5.29 59.54
CA LYS A 229 -19.74 -4.94 60.52
C LYS A 229 -19.21 -4.91 61.95
N ARG A 230 -18.47 -5.93 62.41
CA ARG A 230 -17.93 -5.96 63.78
C ARG A 230 -16.97 -4.81 64.06
N ALA A 231 -16.16 -4.42 63.07
CA ALA A 231 -15.28 -3.27 63.17
C ALA A 231 -16.07 -1.95 63.29
N VAL A 232 -17.08 -1.73 62.44
CA VAL A 232 -17.99 -0.56 62.54
C VAL A 232 -18.71 -0.53 63.89
N ASP A 233 -19.33 -1.64 64.30
CA ASP A 233 -20.02 -1.76 65.59
C ASP A 233 -19.08 -1.46 66.76
N GLY A 234 -17.80 -1.86 66.67
CA GLY A 234 -16.76 -1.64 67.67
C GLY A 234 -16.19 -0.21 67.75
N VAL A 235 -16.39 0.63 66.71
CA VAL A 235 -15.91 2.02 66.70
C VAL A 235 -17.01 3.09 66.62
N SER A 236 -18.24 2.74 66.25
CA SER A 236 -19.31 3.73 66.00
C SER A 236 -19.58 4.67 67.17
N ALA A 237 -19.49 4.18 68.42
CA ALA A 237 -19.65 4.98 69.64
C ALA A 237 -18.48 5.97 69.91
N GLN A 238 -17.37 5.87 69.18
CA GLN A 238 -16.25 6.82 69.22
C GLN A 238 -16.40 7.95 68.18
N ILE A 239 -17.26 7.77 67.18
CA ILE A 239 -17.50 8.73 66.10
C ILE A 239 -18.47 9.80 66.62
N PRO A 240 -18.14 11.11 66.58
CA PRO A 240 -19.02 12.14 67.09
C PRO A 240 -20.34 12.21 66.31
N THR A 241 -21.47 12.29 67.00
CA THR A 241 -22.80 12.48 66.39
C THR A 241 -22.97 13.86 65.73
N THR A 242 -22.03 14.78 65.94
CA THR A 242 -21.93 16.08 65.28
C THR A 242 -21.10 16.05 64.00
N LEU A 243 -20.39 14.95 63.70
CA LEU A 243 -19.74 14.76 62.42
C LEU A 243 -20.81 14.35 61.41
N ASN A 244 -21.03 15.17 60.38
CA ASN A 244 -21.88 14.73 59.29
C ASN A 244 -21.16 13.64 58.50
N VAL A 245 -21.82 12.49 58.31
CA VAL A 245 -21.30 11.33 57.57
C VAL A 245 -22.17 11.00 56.36
N ASP A 246 -23.19 11.82 56.11
CA ASP A 246 -24.18 11.71 55.04
C ASP A 246 -24.35 13.11 54.43
N GLY A 247 -23.49 13.43 53.48
CA GLY A 247 -23.32 14.75 52.89
C GLY A 247 -24.28 15.08 51.76
N ASP A 248 -24.84 14.06 51.09
CA ASP A 248 -25.87 14.24 50.05
C ASP A 248 -27.31 14.05 50.57
N GLY A 249 -27.48 13.37 51.70
CA GLY A 249 -28.75 13.18 52.40
C GLY A 249 -29.46 11.85 52.12
N ASP A 250 -28.82 10.89 51.44
CA ASP A 250 -29.47 9.65 50.99
C ASP A 250 -29.76 8.63 52.12
N GLY A 251 -29.16 8.80 53.30
CA GLY A 251 -29.33 7.95 54.48
C GLY A 251 -28.21 6.92 54.71
N LYS A 252 -27.23 6.82 53.81
CA LYS A 252 -26.02 6.01 53.95
C LYS A 252 -24.87 6.83 54.57
N VAL A 253 -23.68 6.24 54.60
CA VAL A 253 -22.42 6.90 54.95
C VAL A 253 -21.62 7.15 53.68
N ASP A 254 -21.18 8.40 53.44
CA ASP A 254 -20.51 8.87 52.22
C ASP A 254 -19.36 7.95 51.78
N ASN A 255 -18.45 7.61 52.70
CA ASN A 255 -17.43 6.61 52.51
C ASN A 255 -16.90 6.06 53.84
N VAL A 256 -16.57 4.77 53.86
CA VAL A 256 -15.81 4.12 54.93
C VAL A 256 -14.59 3.42 54.33
N CYS A 257 -13.39 3.84 54.73
CA CYS A 257 -12.12 3.27 54.30
C CYS A 257 -11.59 2.31 55.38
N PHE A 258 -11.61 1.00 55.12
CA PHE A 258 -11.04 0.00 56.02
C PHE A 258 -9.56 -0.24 55.71
N ILE A 259 -8.70 -0.20 56.72
CA ILE A 259 -7.27 -0.51 56.59
C ILE A 259 -6.96 -1.73 57.45
N ILE A 260 -6.59 -2.85 56.81
CA ILE A 260 -6.26 -4.11 57.50
C ILE A 260 -4.74 -4.22 57.74
N GLN A 261 -4.37 -4.75 58.89
CA GLN A 261 -2.99 -4.98 59.30
C GLN A 261 -2.29 -6.06 58.44
N GLY A 262 -1.04 -5.77 58.07
CA GLY A 262 -0.11 -6.75 57.50
C GLY A 262 0.01 -6.76 55.96
N ALA A 263 0.65 -7.82 55.46
CA ALA A 263 1.04 -8.00 54.06
C ALA A 263 0.01 -8.77 53.23
N THR A 264 0.18 -8.77 51.90
CA THR A 264 -0.45 -9.70 50.96
C THR A 264 0.29 -11.05 50.96
N ASP A 265 0.21 -11.83 52.04
CA ASP A 265 1.00 -13.06 52.24
C ASP A 265 0.55 -14.29 51.39
N GLY A 266 0.04 -14.03 50.17
CA GLY A 266 -0.52 -15.02 49.23
C GLY A 266 -1.89 -15.57 49.63
N TRP A 267 -2.91 -14.72 49.67
CA TRP A 267 -4.23 -15.01 50.26
C TRP A 267 -5.40 -14.64 49.34
N ALA A 268 -6.48 -15.39 49.55
CA ALA A 268 -7.88 -15.15 49.21
C ALA A 268 -8.28 -13.82 48.53
N ASP A 269 -9.19 -13.97 47.56
CA ASP A 269 -10.18 -13.00 47.04
C ASP A 269 -11.07 -12.31 48.13
N LEU A 270 -10.71 -12.39 49.43
CA LEU A 270 -11.38 -11.81 50.61
C LEU A 270 -10.59 -10.61 51.18
N LEU A 271 -9.26 -10.61 51.05
CA LEU A 271 -8.39 -9.61 51.70
C LEU A 271 -7.59 -8.76 50.70
N TRP A 272 -7.97 -8.77 49.43
CA TRP A 272 -7.36 -7.90 48.41
C TRP A 272 -7.94 -6.46 48.52
N PRO A 273 -7.18 -5.39 48.20
CA PRO A 273 -7.74 -4.04 48.10
C PRO A 273 -8.83 -3.95 47.04
N HIS A 274 -9.97 -3.35 47.36
CA HIS A 274 -11.17 -3.34 46.51
C HIS A 274 -12.24 -2.35 46.98
N GLN A 275 -13.24 -2.06 46.14
CA GLN A 275 -14.44 -1.29 46.51
C GLN A 275 -15.69 -2.17 46.49
N TRP A 276 -16.57 -2.08 47.50
CA TRP A 276 -17.76 -2.94 47.55
C TRP A 276 -18.94 -2.34 48.32
N SER A 277 -20.10 -3.02 48.21
CA SER A 277 -21.31 -2.74 48.98
C SER A 277 -21.56 -3.79 50.07
N LEU A 278 -21.70 -3.35 51.32
CA LEU A 278 -21.95 -4.14 52.53
C LEU A 278 -23.41 -4.66 52.61
N TYR A 279 -23.90 -5.29 51.53
CA TYR A 279 -25.33 -5.55 51.34
C TYR A 279 -25.90 -6.67 52.22
N SER A 280 -25.10 -7.68 52.58
CA SER A 280 -25.59 -8.89 53.28
C SER A 280 -25.69 -8.74 54.80
N VAL A 281 -25.37 -7.57 55.34
CA VAL A 281 -25.48 -7.20 56.76
C VAL A 281 -25.94 -5.74 56.87
N THR A 282 -26.22 -5.28 58.09
CA THR A 282 -26.49 -3.86 58.37
C THR A 282 -25.56 -3.38 59.47
N ALA A 283 -24.66 -2.45 59.12
CA ALA A 283 -23.84 -1.68 60.05
C ALA A 283 -24.20 -0.19 59.91
N THR A 284 -24.08 0.58 60.99
CA THR A 284 -24.47 1.99 61.02
C THR A 284 -23.49 2.87 61.79
N ILE A 285 -23.36 4.12 61.34
CA ILE A 285 -22.61 5.19 61.99
C ILE A 285 -23.55 6.39 62.09
N ASN A 286 -23.68 7.02 63.26
CA ASN A 286 -24.60 8.15 63.49
C ASN A 286 -26.07 7.90 63.03
N GLY A 287 -26.50 6.62 63.02
CA GLY A 287 -27.83 6.20 62.54
C GLY A 287 -27.95 6.02 61.01
N LYS A 288 -26.90 6.35 60.26
CA LYS A 288 -26.79 6.22 58.81
C LYS A 288 -26.22 4.86 58.41
N ARG A 289 -26.60 4.31 57.25
CA ARG A 289 -26.18 2.96 56.82
C ARG A 289 -24.76 2.97 56.22
N VAL A 290 -23.85 2.18 56.78
CA VAL A 290 -22.63 1.81 56.04
C VAL A 290 -23.06 0.87 54.91
N TRP A 291 -22.92 1.33 53.67
CA TRP A 291 -23.25 0.59 52.46
C TRP A 291 -21.99 0.47 51.62
N GLU A 292 -21.49 1.54 51.02
CA GLU A 292 -20.22 1.51 50.28
C GLU A 292 -19.01 1.55 51.22
N PHE A 293 -17.95 0.86 50.83
CA PHE A 293 -16.67 0.90 51.51
C PHE A 293 -15.51 0.69 50.56
N ASN A 294 -14.37 1.28 50.90
CA ASN A 294 -13.08 1.09 50.23
C ASN A 294 -12.19 0.26 51.15
N PHE A 295 -11.60 -0.82 50.65
CA PHE A 295 -10.83 -1.79 51.44
C PHE A 295 -9.34 -1.70 51.09
N GLN A 296 -8.47 -1.58 52.09
CA GLN A 296 -7.03 -1.36 51.90
C GLN A 296 -6.18 -2.18 52.89
N LEU A 297 -4.92 -2.41 52.53
CA LEU A 297 -3.94 -3.12 53.35
C LEU A 297 -2.80 -2.20 53.79
N GLU A 298 -2.28 -2.39 55.02
CA GLU A 298 -1.13 -1.64 55.57
C GLU A 298 0.02 -1.55 54.56
N ASN A 299 0.41 -2.67 53.95
CA ASN A 299 1.51 -2.70 52.99
C ASN A 299 1.19 -2.11 51.62
N SER A 300 -0.08 -2.12 51.15
CA SER A 300 -0.40 -1.55 49.82
C SER A 300 -0.17 -0.04 49.82
N LEU A 301 -0.68 0.64 50.85
CA LEU A 301 -0.56 2.10 51.02
C LEU A 301 0.90 2.56 51.14
N ASN A 302 1.76 1.75 51.75
CA ASN A 302 3.19 2.02 51.88
C ASN A 302 3.95 2.05 50.54
N TYR A 303 3.41 1.49 49.45
CA TYR A 303 3.96 1.57 48.10
C TYR A 303 3.17 2.52 47.16
N SER A 304 1.83 2.53 47.25
CA SER A 304 0.96 3.28 46.33
C SER A 304 0.67 4.72 46.75
N GLY A 305 0.85 5.06 48.03
CA GLY A 305 0.62 6.40 48.58
C GLY A 305 -0.81 6.91 48.36
N ALA A 306 -0.92 8.18 47.96
CA ALA A 306 -2.22 8.82 47.72
C ALA A 306 -2.94 8.35 46.44
N SER A 307 -2.30 7.52 45.61
CA SER A 307 -2.82 7.19 44.27
C SER A 307 -3.97 6.18 44.29
N VAL A 308 -3.76 5.02 44.91
CA VAL A 308 -4.83 4.03 45.11
C VAL A 308 -5.95 4.62 45.96
N LEU A 309 -5.61 5.40 47.01
CA LEU A 309 -6.61 6.15 47.78
C LEU A 309 -7.47 7.07 46.90
N ALA A 310 -6.88 7.76 45.93
CA ALA A 310 -7.62 8.63 45.01
C ALA A 310 -8.51 7.85 44.02
N HIS A 311 -8.02 6.72 43.50
CA HIS A 311 -8.75 5.84 42.58
C HIS A 311 -9.99 5.25 43.25
N GLU A 312 -9.80 4.61 44.41
CA GLU A 312 -10.84 3.96 45.21
C GLU A 312 -11.89 4.97 45.70
N MET A 313 -11.45 6.17 46.12
CA MET A 313 -12.34 7.26 46.53
C MET A 313 -13.15 7.85 45.35
N PHE A 314 -12.74 7.63 44.10
CA PHE A 314 -13.53 8.04 42.94
C PHE A 314 -14.61 7.00 42.56
N HIS A 315 -14.41 5.71 42.86
CA HIS A 315 -15.50 4.73 42.87
C HIS A 315 -16.61 5.07 43.87
N SER A 316 -16.25 5.65 45.03
CA SER A 316 -17.23 6.19 46.00
C SER A 316 -18.04 7.37 45.45
N LEU A 317 -17.57 8.05 44.39
CA LEU A 317 -18.33 9.04 43.62
C LEU A 317 -18.98 8.43 42.34
N GLY A 318 -19.11 7.11 42.29
CA GLY A 318 -19.78 6.36 41.21
C GLY A 318 -18.95 6.12 39.95
N ALA A 319 -17.65 6.46 39.91
CA ALA A 319 -16.83 6.28 38.72
C ALA A 319 -16.49 4.79 38.45
N PRO A 320 -16.57 4.31 37.20
CA PRO A 320 -16.07 2.99 36.81
C PRO A 320 -14.59 2.97 36.47
N ASP A 321 -14.06 1.76 36.36
CA ASP A 321 -12.76 1.49 35.76
C ASP A 321 -12.75 1.61 34.24
N LEU A 322 -11.59 2.01 33.72
CA LEU A 322 -11.30 2.23 32.30
C LEU A 322 -10.22 1.26 31.76
N TYR A 323 -9.80 0.26 32.53
CA TYR A 323 -9.00 -0.87 32.05
C TYR A 323 -9.88 -2.09 31.75
N ARG A 324 -9.40 -3.03 30.91
CA ARG A 324 -10.13 -4.27 30.61
C ARG A 324 -9.93 -5.32 31.70
N TYR A 325 -11.02 -5.91 32.18
CA TYR A 325 -11.02 -6.94 33.22
C TYR A 325 -10.49 -8.30 32.73
N TYR A 326 -11.20 -8.93 31.78
CA TYR A 326 -10.89 -10.27 31.26
C TYR A 326 -10.07 -10.28 29.97
N ASP A 327 -10.32 -9.33 29.06
CA ASP A 327 -9.61 -9.21 27.78
C ASP A 327 -8.51 -8.14 27.84
N ARG A 328 -7.36 -8.48 28.42
CA ARG A 328 -6.21 -7.58 28.53
C ARG A 328 -5.31 -7.58 27.29
N THR A 329 -5.90 -7.73 26.10
CA THR A 329 -5.16 -7.66 24.82
C THR A 329 -4.84 -6.23 24.41
N ILE A 330 -5.66 -5.26 24.85
CA ILE A 330 -5.41 -3.82 24.71
C ILE A 330 -5.63 -3.10 26.04
N THR A 331 -4.98 -1.94 26.19
CA THR A 331 -5.11 -1.00 27.28
C THR A 331 -5.91 0.20 26.77
N PRO A 332 -7.23 0.37 27.03
CA PRO A 332 -8.02 1.35 26.28
C PRO A 332 -7.60 2.82 26.52
N VAL A 333 -7.21 3.16 27.76
CA VAL A 333 -6.86 4.54 28.20
C VAL A 333 -5.48 4.60 28.87
N GLY A 334 -5.18 3.68 29.79
CA GLY A 334 -3.89 3.57 30.48
C GLY A 334 -3.47 4.82 31.26
N ARG A 335 -2.20 5.23 31.13
CA ARG A 335 -1.54 6.30 31.93
C ARG A 335 -2.17 7.70 31.86
N TRP A 336 -3.19 7.92 31.04
CA TRP A 336 -3.86 9.21 30.87
C TRP A 336 -5.04 9.45 31.82
N ASP A 337 -5.54 8.42 32.50
CA ASP A 337 -6.66 8.54 33.46
C ASP A 337 -6.37 7.75 34.74
N LEU A 338 -6.73 8.31 35.90
CA LEU A 338 -6.65 7.64 37.20
C LEU A 338 -7.42 6.30 37.22
N MET A 339 -8.56 6.21 36.52
CA MET A 339 -9.38 4.99 36.47
C MET A 339 -8.87 3.94 35.48
N ALA A 340 -7.73 4.19 34.82
CA ALA A 340 -6.97 3.17 34.11
C ALA A 340 -5.55 2.98 34.68
N SER A 341 -5.03 3.92 35.47
CA SER A 341 -3.65 3.90 35.94
C SER A 341 -3.41 4.67 37.23
N ASN A 342 -2.74 4.03 38.20
CA ASN A 342 -2.42 4.64 39.50
C ASN A 342 -0.96 5.13 39.53
N LEU A 343 -0.65 6.25 38.85
CA LEU A 343 0.67 6.92 38.96
C LEU A 343 0.84 7.57 40.34
N ASN A 344 2.06 7.85 40.79
CA ASN A 344 2.28 8.45 42.11
C ASN A 344 3.26 9.64 42.05
N PRO A 345 2.81 10.91 42.25
CA PRO A 345 1.43 11.33 42.48
C PRO A 345 0.44 10.94 41.37
N PRO A 346 -0.86 10.78 41.69
CA PRO A 346 -1.90 10.44 40.72
C PRO A 346 -2.08 11.53 39.68
N GLN A 347 -2.15 11.15 38.41
CA GLN A 347 -2.61 12.01 37.33
C GLN A 347 -4.11 12.29 37.47
N HIS A 348 -4.60 13.35 36.84
CA HIS A 348 -6.04 13.59 36.80
C HIS A 348 -6.76 12.52 35.99
N MET A 349 -7.97 12.17 36.43
CA MET A 349 -8.96 11.55 35.55
C MET A 349 -9.31 12.49 34.38
N GLY A 350 -9.68 11.90 33.25
CA GLY A 350 -10.08 12.59 32.04
C GLY A 350 -11.32 13.44 32.25
N THR A 351 -11.50 14.43 31.39
CA THR A 351 -12.50 15.49 31.57
C THR A 351 -13.92 14.96 31.44
N TRP A 352 -14.14 13.92 30.64
CA TRP A 352 -15.42 13.20 30.59
C TRP A 352 -15.75 12.55 31.94
N MET A 353 -14.77 11.94 32.62
CA MET A 353 -14.97 11.38 33.96
C MET A 353 -15.25 12.49 34.99
N LYS A 354 -14.55 13.63 34.91
CA LYS A 354 -14.83 14.83 35.73
C LYS A 354 -16.22 15.42 35.48
N HIS A 355 -16.78 15.25 34.28
CA HIS A 355 -18.14 15.65 33.94
C HIS A 355 -19.17 14.67 34.50
N LYS A 356 -19.14 13.40 34.06
CA LYS A 356 -20.20 12.42 34.33
C LYS A 356 -20.24 11.93 35.78
N TYR A 357 -19.08 11.65 36.37
CA TYR A 357 -18.95 11.06 37.72
C TYR A 357 -18.43 12.07 38.75
N GLY A 358 -17.54 12.97 38.34
CA GLY A 358 -17.09 14.08 39.18
C GLY A 358 -18.15 15.18 39.36
N GLN A 359 -19.01 15.42 38.36
CA GLN A 359 -19.92 16.57 38.28
C GLN A 359 -19.21 17.95 38.40
N TRP A 360 -17.90 18.00 38.23
CA TRP A 360 -17.05 19.19 38.40
C TRP A 360 -16.90 20.04 37.14
N VAL A 361 -17.26 19.48 35.98
CA VAL A 361 -17.30 20.14 34.68
C VAL A 361 -18.75 20.16 34.20
N SER A 362 -19.39 21.32 34.18
CA SER A 362 -20.84 21.46 33.97
C SER A 362 -21.27 21.61 32.50
N ASN A 363 -20.32 21.70 31.57
CA ASN A 363 -20.59 21.90 30.14
C ASN A 363 -19.60 21.09 29.29
N VAL A 364 -20.11 20.24 28.40
CA VAL A 364 -19.34 19.50 27.39
C VAL A 364 -19.86 19.90 26.01
N PRO A 365 -19.32 20.97 25.40
CA PRO A 365 -19.82 21.48 24.13
C PRO A 365 -19.48 20.53 22.97
N THR A 366 -20.47 20.23 22.13
CA THR A 366 -20.26 19.52 20.86
C THR A 366 -19.90 20.50 19.75
N ILE A 367 -18.82 20.20 19.02
CA ILE A 367 -18.45 20.88 17.78
C ILE A 367 -19.35 20.36 16.65
N THR A 368 -20.17 21.25 16.09
CA THR A 368 -21.13 20.97 15.01
C THR A 368 -20.86 21.78 13.74
N THR A 369 -19.77 22.54 13.71
CA THR A 369 -19.39 23.44 12.60
C THR A 369 -17.89 23.33 12.34
N SER A 370 -17.47 23.40 11.08
CA SER A 370 -16.04 23.46 10.73
C SER A 370 -15.43 24.79 11.23
N GLY A 371 -14.26 24.73 11.87
CA GLY A 371 -13.67 25.92 12.50
C GLY A 371 -12.34 25.68 13.20
N THR A 372 -11.83 26.74 13.84
CA THR A 372 -10.66 26.69 14.74
C THR A 372 -11.13 26.76 16.19
N TYR A 373 -10.62 25.86 17.03
CA TYR A 373 -11.02 25.67 18.42
C TYR A 373 -9.79 25.69 19.33
N THR A 374 -9.99 26.04 20.60
CA THR A 374 -8.89 26.08 21.60
C THR A 374 -9.33 25.46 22.91
N LEU A 375 -8.40 24.82 23.63
CA LEU A 375 -8.64 24.21 24.94
C LEU A 375 -7.57 24.60 25.96
N HIS A 376 -7.96 24.70 27.23
CA HIS A 376 -7.09 24.83 28.40
C HIS A 376 -6.75 23.45 28.99
N PRO A 377 -5.62 23.32 29.73
CA PRO A 377 -5.26 22.06 30.39
C PRO A 377 -6.29 21.57 31.40
N VAL A 378 -6.57 20.26 31.41
CA VAL A 378 -7.51 19.58 32.34
C VAL A 378 -7.12 19.74 33.82
N ALA A 379 -5.82 19.98 34.09
CA ALA A 379 -5.28 20.24 35.42
C ALA A 379 -5.49 21.69 35.92
N SER A 380 -5.70 22.66 35.03
CA SER A 380 -5.68 24.10 35.37
C SER A 380 -6.98 24.86 35.11
N SER A 381 -7.93 24.31 34.33
CA SER A 381 -9.23 24.93 34.09
C SER A 381 -10.40 23.96 34.25
N SER A 382 -11.49 24.43 34.85
CA SER A 382 -12.81 23.76 34.90
C SER A 382 -13.67 24.02 33.66
N THR A 383 -13.31 25.00 32.83
CA THR A 383 -14.05 25.44 31.65
C THR A 383 -13.17 25.43 30.40
N ASN A 384 -13.77 25.20 29.24
CA ASN A 384 -13.08 25.14 27.94
C ASN A 384 -11.87 24.20 27.97
N ASN A 385 -12.07 23.02 28.56
CA ASN A 385 -11.09 21.94 28.78
C ASN A 385 -11.47 20.64 28.03
N ILE A 386 -12.70 20.56 27.50
CA ILE A 386 -13.25 19.44 26.72
C ILE A 386 -14.11 19.94 25.54
N TYR A 387 -14.07 19.22 24.43
CA TYR A 387 -15.08 19.24 23.36
C TYR A 387 -15.54 17.82 23.00
N ARG A 388 -16.79 17.67 22.53
CA ARG A 388 -17.26 16.48 21.79
C ARG A 388 -17.31 16.74 20.29
N ILE A 389 -17.14 15.71 19.48
CA ILE A 389 -17.46 15.69 18.03
C ILE A 389 -18.31 14.45 17.78
N ASN A 390 -19.50 14.58 17.21
CA ASN A 390 -20.33 13.42 16.84
C ASN A 390 -19.64 12.63 15.72
N SER A 391 -19.68 11.29 15.78
CA SER A 391 -19.23 10.48 14.65
C SER A 391 -20.32 10.34 13.58
N TRP A 392 -20.00 9.63 12.50
CA TRP A 392 -20.95 9.20 11.48
C TRP A 392 -21.96 8.17 12.01
N ASN A 393 -21.65 7.46 13.11
CA ASN A 393 -22.58 6.66 13.89
C ASN A 393 -23.20 7.52 15.01
N ALA A 394 -24.50 7.31 15.31
CA ALA A 394 -25.21 8.03 16.36
C ALA A 394 -24.84 7.57 17.79
N ASP A 395 -24.42 6.30 17.95
CA ASP A 395 -24.12 5.71 19.26
C ASP A 395 -22.70 6.03 19.76
N GLU A 396 -21.85 6.62 18.89
CA GLU A 396 -20.43 6.85 19.15
C GLU A 396 -20.01 8.29 18.82
N CYS A 397 -19.10 8.84 19.62
CA CYS A 397 -18.53 10.16 19.38
C CYS A 397 -17.04 10.21 19.75
N TYR A 398 -16.40 11.33 19.41
CA TYR A 398 -15.04 11.64 19.82
C TYR A 398 -15.07 12.70 20.94
N VAL A 399 -14.08 12.63 21.81
CA VAL A 399 -13.82 13.60 22.86
C VAL A 399 -12.40 14.13 22.71
N LEU A 400 -12.26 15.44 22.86
CA LEU A 400 -11.00 16.17 22.79
C LEU A 400 -10.72 16.82 24.15
N GLU A 401 -9.53 16.63 24.70
CA GLU A 401 -9.07 17.33 25.91
C GLU A 401 -7.59 17.71 25.82
N TYR A 402 -7.16 18.80 26.46
CA TYR A 402 -5.75 19.19 26.46
C TYR A 402 -5.04 18.71 27.73
N ARG A 403 -4.03 17.84 27.59
CA ARG A 403 -3.19 17.39 28.70
C ARG A 403 -1.79 17.96 28.61
N LYS A 404 -1.26 18.37 29.76
CA LYS A 404 0.02 19.06 29.92
C LYS A 404 0.77 18.35 31.04
N SER A 405 1.95 17.82 30.75
CA SER A 405 2.76 17.07 31.71
C SER A 405 3.48 18.00 32.68
N ASP A 406 2.73 18.81 33.43
CA ASP A 406 3.23 19.73 34.46
C ASP A 406 2.39 19.71 35.75
N GLY A 407 2.77 20.56 36.72
CA GLY A 407 2.15 20.59 38.05
C GLY A 407 2.52 19.39 38.93
N THR A 408 1.68 19.10 39.94
CA THR A 408 1.92 18.01 40.91
C THR A 408 1.35 16.66 40.45
N TYR A 409 0.28 16.66 39.66
CA TYR A 409 -0.54 15.49 39.39
C TYR A 409 -0.36 14.99 37.95
N ASP A 410 -0.65 15.81 36.94
CA ASP A 410 -0.38 15.48 35.53
C ASP A 410 1.13 15.50 35.17
N GLY A 411 2.02 15.94 36.07
CA GLY A 411 3.47 16.02 35.84
C GLY A 411 4.19 14.69 35.55
N ASN A 412 3.51 13.55 35.73
CA ASN A 412 3.99 12.20 35.42
C ASN A 412 3.38 11.61 34.11
N LEU A 413 2.65 12.41 33.32
CA LEU A 413 2.05 11.94 32.06
C LEU A 413 3.13 11.63 31.00
N PRO A 414 2.81 10.81 29.97
CA PRO A 414 3.78 10.50 28.91
C PRO A 414 4.19 11.69 28.02
N GLY A 415 3.45 12.80 28.05
CA GLY A 415 3.76 14.00 27.26
C GLY A 415 2.67 15.07 27.32
N THR A 416 2.77 16.04 26.40
CA THR A 416 2.00 17.30 26.43
C THR A 416 1.39 17.59 25.06
N GLY A 417 0.06 17.65 24.99
CA GLY A 417 -0.70 17.86 23.77
C GLY A 417 -2.18 17.54 23.92
N LEU A 418 -2.92 17.70 22.83
CA LEU A 418 -4.33 17.30 22.73
C LEU A 418 -4.42 15.77 22.79
N LEU A 419 -5.27 15.22 23.66
CA LEU A 419 -5.74 13.85 23.58
C LEU A 419 -7.02 13.80 22.75
N VAL A 420 -7.14 12.72 21.98
CA VAL A 420 -8.33 12.36 21.21
C VAL A 420 -8.75 10.97 21.68
N TYR A 421 -9.99 10.80 22.10
CA TYR A 421 -10.55 9.50 22.48
C TYR A 421 -11.95 9.27 21.90
N ARG A 422 -12.26 8.00 21.62
CA ARG A 422 -13.62 7.53 21.35
C ARG A 422 -14.40 7.48 22.65
N LEU A 423 -15.69 7.74 22.57
CA LEU A 423 -16.68 7.58 23.63
C LEU A 423 -17.90 6.88 23.03
N ASN A 424 -18.26 5.71 23.57
CA ASN A 424 -19.43 4.93 23.17
C ASN A 424 -20.35 4.74 24.37
N GLU A 425 -21.33 5.63 24.53
CA GLU A 425 -22.28 5.66 25.67
C GLU A 425 -23.27 4.48 25.65
N SER A 426 -23.37 3.75 24.52
CA SER A 426 -24.21 2.54 24.41
C SER A 426 -23.58 1.28 25.01
N LYS A 427 -22.27 1.29 25.29
CA LYS A 427 -21.52 0.14 25.79
C LYS A 427 -21.38 0.17 27.31
N TYR A 428 -21.37 -1.00 27.90
CA TYR A 428 -21.14 -1.25 29.32
C TYR A 428 -19.66 -1.07 29.69
N GLY A 429 -19.18 0.17 29.64
CA GLY A 429 -17.82 0.55 30.00
C GLY A 429 -16.74 -0.06 29.10
N ASN A 430 -15.50 -0.04 29.58
CA ASN A 430 -14.37 -0.72 28.93
C ASN A 430 -14.32 -2.23 29.19
N ALA A 431 -15.19 -2.77 30.04
CA ALA A 431 -14.98 -4.07 30.67
C ALA A 431 -16.27 -4.77 31.19
N ASP A 432 -17.43 -4.51 30.59
CA ASP A 432 -18.74 -4.96 31.08
C ASP A 432 -19.03 -4.42 32.52
N GLY A 433 -18.95 -3.09 32.63
CA GLY A 433 -19.32 -2.25 33.78
C GLY A 433 -20.39 -1.20 33.42
N PRO A 434 -20.65 -0.16 34.23
CA PRO A 434 -21.64 0.88 33.91
C PRO A 434 -21.17 1.71 32.69
N PRO A 435 -22.09 2.44 32.00
CA PRO A 435 -21.89 2.81 30.61
C PRO A 435 -20.74 3.80 30.32
N ASP A 436 -20.18 3.63 29.12
CA ASP A 436 -19.17 4.42 28.37
C ASP A 436 -17.89 3.63 28.04
N GLU A 437 -17.77 3.06 26.83
CA GLU A 437 -16.44 2.61 26.35
C GLU A 437 -15.61 3.84 25.93
N LEU A 438 -14.44 4.02 26.56
CA LEU A 438 -13.43 5.05 26.24
C LEU A 438 -12.17 4.41 25.64
N TYR A 439 -11.80 4.82 24.44
CA TYR A 439 -10.58 4.38 23.76
C TYR A 439 -9.74 5.58 23.28
N VAL A 440 -8.53 5.75 23.82
CA VAL A 440 -7.60 6.82 23.41
C VAL A 440 -6.92 6.46 22.08
N TYR A 441 -6.88 7.36 21.10
CA TYR A 441 -6.20 7.10 19.82
C TYR A 441 -4.69 7.27 19.95
N ARG A 442 -3.92 6.27 19.51
CA ARG A 442 -2.45 6.20 19.63
C ARG A 442 -1.80 5.49 18.44
N PRO A 443 -0.53 5.81 18.10
CA PRO A 443 0.19 5.15 17.00
C PRO A 443 0.19 3.62 17.14
N GLY A 444 -0.12 2.91 16.05
CA GLY A 444 -0.17 1.44 16.01
C GLY A 444 -1.31 0.79 16.81
N GLY A 445 -2.24 1.56 17.38
CA GLY A 445 -3.36 1.03 18.16
C GLY A 445 -4.61 0.78 17.30
N THR A 446 -5.27 -0.35 17.52
CA THR A 446 -6.56 -0.73 16.92
C THR A 446 -7.53 -1.25 18.00
N ASN A 447 -8.75 -1.64 17.63
CA ASN A 447 -9.67 -2.35 18.54
C ASN A 447 -9.13 -3.72 19.06
N SER A 448 -8.00 -4.21 18.54
CA SER A 448 -7.39 -5.50 18.89
C SER A 448 -5.86 -5.49 19.08
N VAL A 449 -5.21 -4.32 18.92
CA VAL A 449 -3.75 -4.14 19.06
C VAL A 449 -3.50 -2.90 19.91
N ASP A 450 -2.65 -2.99 20.94
CA ASP A 450 -2.56 -1.92 21.94
C ASP A 450 -1.87 -0.64 21.43
N GLY A 451 -0.89 -0.77 20.53
CA GLY A 451 -0.10 0.37 20.04
C GLY A 451 0.73 1.05 21.13
N ASN A 452 1.13 2.30 20.90
CA ASN A 452 1.97 3.06 21.83
C ASN A 452 1.20 4.22 22.52
N LEU A 453 0.48 3.91 23.61
CA LEU A 453 -0.23 4.90 24.43
C LEU A 453 0.63 6.07 24.90
N ASN A 454 1.96 5.90 25.05
CA ASN A 454 2.85 6.99 25.46
C ASN A 454 2.97 8.08 24.37
N GLN A 455 2.61 7.79 23.13
CA GLN A 455 2.60 8.73 21.99
C GLN A 455 1.17 9.15 21.58
N ALA A 456 0.17 9.00 22.45
CA ALA A 456 -1.22 9.35 22.15
C ALA A 456 -1.46 10.85 21.88
N PHE A 457 -0.62 11.75 22.44
CA PHE A 457 -0.83 13.19 22.40
C PHE A 457 -0.47 13.85 21.05
N PHE A 458 -1.29 14.80 20.63
CA PHE A 458 -1.16 15.57 19.39
C PHE A 458 -0.72 17.01 19.70
N SER A 459 0.36 17.48 19.07
CA SER A 459 0.83 18.87 19.14
C SER A 459 1.90 19.12 18.08
N GLN A 460 2.13 20.39 17.74
CA GLN A 460 3.22 20.78 16.84
C GLN A 460 4.59 20.28 17.33
N GLN A 461 4.80 20.18 18.66
CA GLN A 461 6.04 19.62 19.22
C GLN A 461 6.15 18.10 19.11
N SER A 462 5.04 17.35 19.01
CA SER A 462 5.08 15.89 18.84
C SER A 462 5.17 15.44 17.39
N GLY A 463 5.05 16.37 16.44
CA GLY A 463 4.92 16.07 15.01
C GLY A 463 3.58 15.45 14.61
N ARG A 464 2.68 15.20 15.58
CA ARG A 464 1.35 14.63 15.35
C ARG A 464 0.34 15.78 15.39
N THR A 465 0.08 16.37 14.23
CA THR A 465 -0.77 17.57 14.08
C THR A 465 -2.14 17.30 13.46
N GLU A 466 -2.45 16.04 13.14
CA GLU A 466 -3.63 15.66 12.35
C GLU A 466 -4.10 14.22 12.67
N ILE A 467 -5.41 14.01 12.65
CA ILE A 467 -6.10 12.71 12.63
C ILE A 467 -7.39 12.86 11.80
N SER A 468 -7.44 12.13 10.69
CA SER A 468 -8.51 12.14 9.69
C SER A 468 -8.83 10.72 9.22
N GLU A 469 -9.75 10.54 8.28
CA GLU A 469 -9.94 9.24 7.61
C GLU A 469 -8.82 8.89 6.61
N ALA A 470 -7.89 9.83 6.37
CA ALA A 470 -6.72 9.69 5.50
C ALA A 470 -5.44 9.29 6.24
N THR A 471 -5.32 9.64 7.53
CA THR A 471 -4.13 9.30 8.33
C THR A 471 -4.11 7.82 8.72
N THR A 472 -2.91 7.23 8.80
CA THR A 472 -2.71 5.80 9.14
C THR A 472 -3.28 5.40 10.50
N LEU A 473 -3.34 6.35 11.44
CA LEU A 473 -4.24 6.30 12.59
C LEU A 473 -5.46 7.15 12.24
N SER A 474 -6.61 6.53 11.98
CA SER A 474 -7.90 7.22 11.78
C SER A 474 -8.79 7.14 13.02
N GLY A 475 -9.90 7.89 13.01
CA GLY A 475 -10.92 7.87 14.07
C GLY A 475 -11.87 6.67 13.99
N PHE A 476 -11.36 5.44 14.00
CA PHE A 476 -12.18 4.23 13.83
C PHE A 476 -13.12 3.92 15.02
N LEU A 477 -14.33 3.44 14.71
CA LEU A 477 -15.38 3.15 15.68
C LEU A 477 -15.22 1.79 16.39
N SER A 478 -16.10 1.45 17.35
CA SER A 478 -16.01 0.19 18.12
C SER A 478 -16.10 -1.07 17.25
N ASP A 479 -16.71 -1.01 16.08
CA ASP A 479 -16.76 -2.08 15.07
C ASP A 479 -15.57 -2.07 14.08
N GLY A 480 -14.74 -1.02 14.12
CA GLY A 480 -13.63 -0.79 13.18
C GLY A 480 -14.02 0.01 11.92
N SER A 481 -15.26 0.47 11.80
CA SER A 481 -15.72 1.33 10.69
C SER A 481 -15.14 2.75 10.76
N ALA A 482 -15.23 3.47 9.64
CA ALA A 482 -14.88 4.88 9.55
C ALA A 482 -15.96 5.74 10.24
N GLY A 483 -15.56 6.53 11.24
CA GLY A 483 -16.47 7.36 12.02
C GLY A 483 -16.43 8.85 11.66
N GLY A 484 -15.53 9.28 10.77
CA GLY A 484 -15.61 10.62 10.19
C GLY A 484 -14.99 11.75 11.02
N LEU A 485 -14.08 11.46 11.95
CA LEU A 485 -13.24 12.50 12.57
C LEU A 485 -12.35 13.18 11.52
N ASN A 486 -12.35 14.52 11.46
CA ASN A 486 -11.42 15.31 10.65
C ASN A 486 -10.86 16.46 11.51
N LEU A 487 -9.68 16.23 12.09
CA LEU A 487 -9.02 17.14 13.03
C LEU A 487 -7.57 17.36 12.58
N TYR A 488 -7.17 18.62 12.41
CA TYR A 488 -5.90 19.00 11.78
C TYR A 488 -5.37 20.32 12.36
N ASP A 489 -4.16 20.72 11.95
CA ASP A 489 -3.51 21.97 12.40
C ASP A 489 -3.45 22.12 13.94
N VAL A 490 -3.13 21.01 14.64
CA VAL A 490 -2.93 21.04 16.10
C VAL A 490 -1.61 21.77 16.40
N GLY A 491 -1.72 23.01 16.85
CA GLY A 491 -0.59 23.90 17.07
C GLY A 491 0.29 23.53 18.28
N TYR A 492 1.12 24.50 18.68
CA TYR A 492 1.98 24.35 19.85
C TYR A 492 1.16 24.20 21.13
N ALA A 493 1.51 23.21 21.94
CA ALA A 493 0.98 23.05 23.29
C ALA A 493 1.60 24.11 24.22
N GLY A 494 0.77 25.00 24.77
CA GLY A 494 1.15 26.08 25.69
C GLY A 494 0.15 26.24 26.85
N GLU A 495 -0.26 27.47 27.17
CA GLU A 495 -1.32 27.74 28.17
C GLU A 495 -2.75 27.47 27.63
N THR A 496 -2.86 27.40 26.31
CA THR A 496 -3.90 26.68 25.57
C THR A 496 -3.23 25.79 24.52
N ILE A 497 -4.01 24.92 23.90
CA ILE A 497 -3.69 24.36 22.57
C ILE A 497 -4.78 24.77 21.58
N SER A 498 -4.41 24.99 20.32
CA SER A 498 -5.31 25.35 19.22
C SER A 498 -5.30 24.23 18.19
N PHE A 499 -6.46 23.98 17.56
CA PHE A 499 -6.61 22.98 16.50
C PHE A 499 -7.78 23.35 15.58
N LYS A 500 -7.85 22.72 14.40
CA LYS A 500 -8.98 22.85 13.46
C LYS A 500 -9.77 21.56 13.38
N VAL A 501 -11.06 21.71 13.13
CA VAL A 501 -12.00 20.61 12.89
C VAL A 501 -12.80 20.91 11.64
N LYS A 502 -13.01 19.89 10.80
CA LYS A 502 -14.02 19.90 9.74
C LYS A 502 -15.18 18.99 10.12
N ILE A 503 -16.40 19.42 9.87
CA ILE A 503 -17.62 18.62 10.04
C ILE A 503 -18.22 18.39 8.65
N SER A 504 -18.22 17.13 8.21
CA SER A 504 -18.75 16.69 6.91
C SER A 504 -19.15 15.22 6.95
N ASP A 505 -20.19 14.83 6.21
CA ASP A 505 -20.60 13.44 6.00
C ASP A 505 -19.77 12.70 4.90
N ILE A 506 -18.77 13.38 4.32
CA ILE A 506 -17.76 12.87 3.37
C ILE A 506 -16.37 13.43 3.71
N GLN A 507 -15.30 12.65 3.55
CA GLN A 507 -13.91 13.08 3.73
C GLN A 507 -13.02 12.64 2.57
N LEU A 508 -12.19 13.55 2.06
CA LEU A 508 -11.15 13.21 1.08
C LEU A 508 -10.02 12.43 1.78
N THR A 509 -9.58 11.31 1.20
CA THR A 509 -8.47 10.52 1.74
C THR A 509 -7.22 10.51 0.86
N TYR A 510 -7.36 10.76 -0.44
CA TYR A 510 -6.23 11.03 -1.33
C TYR A 510 -6.68 11.90 -2.53
N PRO A 511 -5.92 12.93 -2.95
CA PRO A 511 -4.70 13.46 -2.34
C PRO A 511 -4.97 14.09 -0.96
N HIS A 512 -3.94 14.14 -0.11
CA HIS A 512 -4.02 14.65 1.26
C HIS A 512 -3.27 15.98 1.43
N GLY A 513 -2.19 16.18 0.68
CA GLY A 513 -1.39 17.40 0.65
C GLY A 513 0.11 17.14 0.54
N GLY A 514 0.82 18.03 -0.15
CA GLY A 514 2.26 17.93 -0.38
C GLY A 514 2.69 16.99 -1.51
N GLU A 515 1.78 16.27 -2.15
CA GLU A 515 2.08 15.43 -3.32
C GLU A 515 2.61 16.26 -4.50
N VAL A 516 3.29 15.57 -5.42
CA VAL A 516 3.65 16.10 -6.73
C VAL A 516 3.05 15.19 -7.80
N TRP A 517 2.10 15.72 -8.56
CA TRP A 517 1.47 15.08 -9.71
C TRP A 517 1.94 15.76 -11.00
N ASN A 518 2.07 15.03 -12.10
CA ASN A 518 2.31 15.62 -13.42
C ASN A 518 1.02 15.64 -14.25
N SER A 519 0.74 16.74 -14.94
CA SER A 519 -0.37 16.80 -15.88
C SER A 519 -0.21 15.78 -17.01
N GLY A 520 -1.29 15.07 -17.36
CA GLY A 520 -1.27 13.96 -18.31
C GLY A 520 -1.28 12.57 -17.66
N GLU A 521 -0.87 12.46 -16.40
CA GLU A 521 -0.96 11.21 -15.64
C GLU A 521 -2.41 10.84 -15.32
N ASN A 522 -2.69 9.55 -15.13
CA ASN A 522 -3.91 9.10 -14.46
C ASN A 522 -3.66 9.12 -12.95
N LYS A 523 -4.60 9.66 -12.16
CA LYS A 523 -4.52 9.67 -10.69
C LYS A 523 -5.82 9.19 -10.08
N VAL A 524 -5.73 8.27 -9.13
CA VAL A 524 -6.87 7.90 -8.29
C VAL A 524 -7.12 9.03 -7.28
N ILE A 525 -8.38 9.37 -7.06
CA ILE A 525 -8.89 10.23 -5.99
C ILE A 525 -9.73 9.33 -5.10
N THR A 526 -9.47 9.31 -3.79
CA THR A 526 -10.21 8.46 -2.84
C THR A 526 -10.83 9.27 -1.71
N TRP A 527 -11.92 8.74 -1.17
CA TRP A 527 -12.66 9.34 -0.05
C TRP A 527 -13.35 8.27 0.79
N LYS A 528 -13.78 8.64 2.00
CA LYS A 528 -14.76 7.88 2.79
C LYS A 528 -16.02 8.72 2.99
N SER A 529 -17.15 8.08 3.23
CA SER A 529 -18.39 8.79 3.54
C SER A 529 -19.29 7.96 4.46
N LYS A 530 -20.26 8.64 5.05
CA LYS A 530 -21.27 8.10 5.98
C LYS A 530 -22.31 7.18 5.33
N SER A 531 -22.50 7.25 4.01
CA SER A 531 -23.50 6.47 3.28
C SER A 531 -23.13 6.28 1.82
N SER A 532 -23.15 5.04 1.34
CA SER A 532 -22.90 4.63 -0.06
C SER A 532 -24.00 5.05 -1.04
N GLU A 533 -25.20 5.40 -0.56
CA GLU A 533 -26.41 5.55 -1.40
C GLU A 533 -26.47 6.88 -2.20
N ALA A 534 -25.45 7.72 -2.07
CA ALA A 534 -25.35 9.01 -2.74
C ALA A 534 -24.56 8.92 -4.05
N THR A 535 -24.59 10.01 -4.83
CA THR A 535 -23.55 10.30 -5.84
C THR A 535 -22.59 11.38 -5.34
N VAL A 536 -21.41 11.43 -5.95
CA VAL A 536 -20.32 12.34 -5.63
C VAL A 536 -20.03 13.25 -6.82
N GLU A 537 -19.77 14.51 -6.51
CA GLU A 537 -19.20 15.52 -7.40
C GLU A 537 -17.75 15.79 -6.98
N ILE A 538 -16.85 15.86 -7.96
CA ILE A 538 -15.40 15.94 -7.77
C ILE A 538 -14.88 17.15 -8.54
N GLU A 539 -14.18 18.03 -7.85
CA GLU A 539 -13.70 19.32 -8.37
C GLU A 539 -12.22 19.53 -8.06
N CYS A 540 -11.52 20.29 -8.90
CA CYS A 540 -10.16 20.76 -8.63
C CYS A 540 -10.05 22.29 -8.62
N SER A 541 -9.23 22.79 -7.71
CA SER A 541 -8.78 24.19 -7.64
C SER A 541 -7.28 24.26 -7.90
N SER A 542 -6.84 25.30 -8.62
CA SER A 542 -5.41 25.60 -8.84
C SER A 542 -4.93 26.85 -8.09
N ASP A 543 -5.77 27.46 -7.26
CA ASP A 543 -5.54 28.78 -6.64
C ASP A 543 -5.75 28.79 -5.12
N GLY A 544 -5.67 27.64 -4.46
CA GLY A 544 -5.88 27.51 -3.01
C GLY A 544 -7.36 27.52 -2.61
N GLY A 545 -8.24 27.03 -3.49
CA GLY A 545 -9.67 26.90 -3.23
C GLY A 545 -10.50 28.16 -3.46
N GLN A 546 -9.97 29.18 -4.14
CA GLN A 546 -10.71 30.41 -4.47
C GLN A 546 -11.65 30.19 -5.67
N SER A 547 -11.20 29.43 -6.67
CA SER A 547 -12.03 28.93 -7.78
C SER A 547 -11.93 27.42 -7.91
N TRP A 548 -12.98 26.81 -8.44
CA TRP A 548 -13.15 25.36 -8.55
C TRP A 548 -13.65 25.00 -9.95
N ASN A 549 -13.10 23.91 -10.49
CA ASN A 549 -13.38 23.40 -11.83
C ASN A 549 -13.84 21.95 -11.71
N LEU A 550 -14.92 21.59 -12.39
CA LEU A 550 -15.49 20.24 -12.32
C LEU A 550 -14.57 19.22 -13.00
N ILE A 551 -14.24 18.14 -12.29
CA ILE A 551 -13.62 16.93 -12.87
C ILE A 551 -14.71 15.94 -13.29
N ALA A 552 -15.63 15.63 -12.38
CA ALA A 552 -16.70 14.66 -12.60
C ALA A 552 -17.91 14.95 -11.69
N THR A 553 -19.11 14.58 -12.14
CA THR A 553 -20.35 14.68 -11.36
C THR A 553 -21.21 13.44 -11.59
N ASN A 554 -22.13 13.15 -10.67
CA ASN A 554 -22.90 11.91 -10.60
C ASN A 554 -22.04 10.63 -10.52
N VAL A 555 -20.84 10.72 -9.92
CA VAL A 555 -19.99 9.55 -9.68
C VAL A 555 -20.64 8.68 -8.59
N SER A 556 -20.73 7.36 -8.80
CA SER A 556 -21.22 6.45 -7.76
C SER A 556 -20.34 6.54 -6.50
N ASN A 557 -20.95 6.57 -5.31
CA ASN A 557 -20.20 6.73 -4.06
C ASN A 557 -19.53 5.43 -3.57
N THR A 558 -18.54 4.96 -4.35
CA THR A 558 -17.73 3.76 -4.10
C THR A 558 -16.45 4.04 -3.30
N GLY A 559 -16.19 5.32 -2.95
CA GLY A 559 -14.97 5.75 -2.24
C GLY A 559 -13.74 5.98 -3.13
N SER A 560 -13.86 5.84 -4.45
CA SER A 560 -12.74 5.99 -5.39
C SER A 560 -13.17 6.44 -6.79
N PHE A 561 -12.36 7.28 -7.43
CA PHE A 561 -12.51 7.73 -8.82
C PHE A 561 -11.14 7.90 -9.48
N THR A 562 -10.94 7.36 -10.68
CA THR A 562 -9.73 7.62 -11.46
C THR A 562 -9.90 8.87 -12.31
N TRP A 563 -9.23 9.96 -11.92
CA TRP A 563 -9.04 11.11 -12.79
C TRP A 563 -8.02 10.76 -13.87
N HIS A 564 -8.54 10.36 -15.03
CA HIS A 564 -7.73 10.14 -16.22
C HIS A 564 -7.23 11.46 -16.82
N ASN A 565 -5.98 11.49 -17.27
CA ASN A 565 -5.36 12.63 -17.95
C ASN A 565 -5.50 13.95 -17.14
N VAL A 566 -4.87 14.00 -15.97
CA VAL A 566 -4.88 15.15 -15.04
C VAL A 566 -4.54 16.45 -15.78
N ALA A 567 -5.42 17.45 -15.67
CA ALA A 567 -5.27 18.72 -16.38
C ALA A 567 -4.05 19.53 -15.87
N SER A 568 -3.38 20.28 -16.76
CA SER A 568 -2.31 21.19 -16.34
C SER A 568 -2.86 22.34 -15.51
N MET A 569 -2.27 22.53 -14.33
CA MET A 569 -2.53 23.68 -13.46
C MET A 569 -1.44 24.75 -13.60
N ASN A 570 -0.75 24.82 -14.75
CA ASN A 570 0.32 25.79 -15.03
C ASN A 570 1.46 25.80 -13.99
N ASN A 571 1.84 24.63 -13.45
CA ASN A 571 2.78 24.47 -12.33
C ASN A 571 2.30 25.09 -11.01
N SER A 572 0.98 25.10 -10.75
CA SER A 572 0.47 25.54 -9.45
C SER A 572 0.95 24.61 -8.33
N GLU A 573 1.45 25.25 -7.27
CA GLU A 573 1.81 24.61 -6.00
C GLU A 573 0.68 24.67 -4.96
N ASN A 574 -0.50 25.21 -5.34
CA ASN A 574 -1.65 25.45 -4.47
C ASN A 574 -2.87 24.60 -4.84
N VAL A 575 -2.66 23.41 -5.41
CA VAL A 575 -3.73 22.58 -5.96
C VAL A 575 -4.51 21.92 -4.82
N HIS A 576 -5.84 21.89 -4.99
CA HIS A 576 -6.75 21.18 -4.10
C HIS A 576 -7.76 20.37 -4.91
N ILE A 577 -8.18 19.23 -4.35
CA ILE A 577 -9.35 18.45 -4.78
C ILE A 577 -10.46 18.67 -3.75
N ARG A 578 -11.71 18.77 -4.20
CA ARG A 578 -12.90 18.69 -3.35
C ARG A 578 -13.76 17.52 -3.81
N VAL A 579 -14.30 16.78 -2.84
CA VAL A 579 -15.37 15.80 -3.02
C VAL A 579 -16.63 16.30 -2.31
N SER A 580 -17.77 16.23 -2.98
CA SER A 580 -19.05 16.77 -2.52
C SER A 580 -20.16 15.73 -2.72
N LEU A 581 -21.00 15.49 -1.71
CA LEU A 581 -22.18 14.62 -1.87
C LEU A 581 -23.25 15.37 -2.67
N THR A 582 -23.54 14.89 -3.88
CA THR A 582 -24.38 15.59 -4.87
C THR A 582 -25.77 15.90 -4.31
N GLY A 583 -26.23 17.14 -4.50
CA GLY A 583 -27.52 17.61 -3.96
C GLY A 583 -27.51 18.01 -2.48
N THR A 584 -26.35 18.00 -1.81
CA THR A 584 -26.18 18.42 -0.41
C THR A 584 -25.15 19.55 -0.29
N THR A 585 -24.91 20.04 0.94
CA THR A 585 -23.78 20.93 1.27
C THR A 585 -22.59 20.19 1.89
N GLN A 586 -22.61 18.85 1.92
CA GLN A 586 -21.58 18.03 2.55
C GLN A 586 -20.41 17.86 1.58
N SER A 587 -19.24 18.38 1.95
CA SER A 587 -18.04 18.33 1.11
C SER A 587 -16.77 18.43 1.94
N ASP A 588 -15.67 17.91 1.40
CA ASP A 588 -14.35 18.02 1.99
C ASP A 588 -13.26 18.13 0.91
N SER A 589 -12.10 18.68 1.31
CA SER A 589 -10.90 18.85 0.49
C SER A 589 -9.65 18.41 1.24
N ASN A 590 -8.53 18.28 0.54
CA ASN A 590 -7.21 18.16 1.16
C ASN A 590 -6.96 19.30 2.16
N SER A 591 -6.23 19.03 3.26
CA SER A 591 -5.97 19.99 4.34
C SER A 591 -4.77 20.89 4.05
N SER A 592 -3.81 20.39 3.28
CA SER A 592 -2.66 21.13 2.75
C SER A 592 -2.63 21.06 1.21
N PRO A 593 -2.16 22.11 0.50
CA PRO A 593 -2.07 22.08 -0.95
C PRO A 593 -1.10 21.00 -1.45
N PHE A 594 -1.32 20.51 -2.67
CA PHE A 594 -0.36 19.70 -3.41
C PHE A 594 0.04 20.38 -4.72
N LYS A 595 1.08 19.87 -5.39
CA LYS A 595 1.58 20.42 -6.65
C LYS A 595 1.05 19.60 -7.82
N VAL A 596 0.37 20.25 -8.76
CA VAL A 596 0.30 19.72 -10.13
C VAL A 596 1.34 20.49 -10.92
N LEU A 597 2.48 19.84 -11.12
CA LEU A 597 3.36 20.26 -12.19
C LEU A 597 2.53 20.19 -13.48
N GLY A 598 2.44 21.33 -14.16
CA GLY A 598 2.27 21.24 -15.59
C GLY A 598 3.46 20.43 -16.05
N SER A 599 3.21 19.34 -16.78
CA SER A 599 4.30 18.58 -17.39
C SER A 599 5.30 19.56 -18.02
N THR A 600 6.56 19.16 -18.08
CA THR A 600 7.37 19.56 -19.23
C THR A 600 6.56 19.09 -20.44
N LEU A 601 5.68 19.96 -20.96
CA LEU A 601 4.64 19.61 -21.93
C LEU A 601 5.40 19.03 -23.11
N ASN A 602 5.41 17.70 -23.21
CA ASN A 602 6.58 17.10 -23.81
C ASN A 602 6.54 17.42 -25.31
N PRO A 603 7.63 17.97 -25.87
CA PRO A 603 7.65 18.26 -27.30
C PRO A 603 7.54 16.93 -28.06
N PRO A 604 6.91 16.91 -29.24
CA PRO A 604 6.98 15.74 -30.11
C PRO A 604 8.44 15.45 -30.45
N ASN A 605 8.87 14.22 -30.22
CA ASN A 605 10.27 13.83 -30.29
C ASN A 605 10.63 13.40 -31.72
N ASP A 606 11.92 13.47 -32.06
CA ASP A 606 12.44 12.95 -33.34
C ASP A 606 11.66 13.47 -34.57
N LEU A 607 11.38 14.79 -34.60
CA LEU A 607 10.77 15.42 -35.77
C LEU A 607 11.72 15.29 -36.96
N LYS A 608 11.21 14.63 -38.01
CA LYS A 608 11.85 14.46 -39.31
C LYS A 608 11.02 15.18 -40.36
N ALA A 609 11.71 15.90 -41.24
CA ALA A 609 11.12 16.59 -42.38
C ALA A 609 11.62 15.91 -43.65
N THR A 610 10.79 15.06 -44.25
CA THR A 610 11.13 14.33 -45.47
C THR A 610 10.79 15.20 -46.69
N PRO A 611 11.78 15.64 -47.49
CA PRO A 611 11.53 16.43 -48.69
C PRO A 611 10.88 15.58 -49.79
N GLY A 612 9.89 16.16 -50.48
CA GLY A 612 9.25 15.60 -51.67
C GLY A 612 9.00 16.69 -52.73
N ASN A 613 8.28 16.32 -53.80
CA ASN A 613 8.07 17.22 -54.93
C ASN A 613 6.90 18.17 -54.70
N GLY A 614 7.20 19.44 -54.50
CA GLY A 614 6.17 20.41 -54.12
C GLY A 614 5.62 20.18 -52.71
N PHE A 615 6.26 19.32 -51.90
CA PHE A 615 5.86 19.09 -50.53
C PHE A 615 7.02 18.77 -49.56
N VAL A 616 6.76 18.91 -48.26
CA VAL A 616 7.59 18.33 -47.19
C VAL A 616 6.68 17.52 -46.26
N LYS A 617 6.93 16.20 -46.13
CA LYS A 617 6.20 15.29 -45.23
C LYS A 617 6.90 15.28 -43.88
N LEU A 618 6.31 15.95 -42.89
CA LEU A 618 6.73 15.93 -41.50
C LEU A 618 6.22 14.67 -40.82
N LYS A 619 7.09 14.01 -40.05
CA LYS A 619 6.72 12.96 -39.10
C LYS A 619 7.51 13.14 -37.81
N CYS A 620 6.85 13.00 -36.68
CA CYS A 620 7.48 12.94 -35.35
C CYS A 620 7.03 11.68 -34.62
N LEU A 621 7.70 11.37 -33.51
CA LEU A 621 7.22 10.45 -32.50
C LEU A 621 6.29 11.19 -31.53
N ALA A 622 5.42 10.43 -30.86
CA ALA A 622 4.63 10.97 -29.76
C ALA A 622 5.54 11.56 -28.66
N PRO A 623 5.08 12.60 -27.94
CA PRO A 623 5.68 13.00 -26.68
C PRO A 623 5.84 11.82 -25.73
N LEU A 624 6.98 11.76 -25.03
CA LEU A 624 7.19 10.73 -24.00
C LEU A 624 6.17 10.97 -22.87
N GLY A 625 5.45 9.92 -22.48
CA GLY A 625 4.46 9.98 -21.40
C GLY A 625 3.09 10.57 -21.74
N GLY A 626 2.75 10.84 -23.01
CA GLY A 626 1.37 11.25 -23.33
C GLY A 626 1.05 11.52 -24.79
N TYR A 627 -0.23 11.34 -25.16
CA TYR A 627 -0.78 11.74 -26.45
C TYR A 627 -1.42 13.14 -26.35
N PRO A 628 -0.92 14.16 -27.08
CA PRO A 628 -1.55 15.48 -27.11
C PRO A 628 -2.83 15.47 -27.95
N ALA A 629 -3.73 16.41 -27.65
CA ALA A 629 -5.01 16.55 -28.37
C ALA A 629 -4.82 16.99 -29.83
N ALA A 630 -3.78 17.77 -30.11
CA ALA A 630 -3.33 18.13 -31.44
C ALA A 630 -1.82 18.46 -31.43
N LEU A 631 -1.20 18.57 -32.60
CA LEU A 631 0.08 19.26 -32.76
C LEU A 631 -0.13 20.58 -33.49
N ARG A 632 0.64 21.62 -33.17
CA ARG A 632 0.74 22.82 -34.01
C ARG A 632 2.05 22.82 -34.78
N VAL A 633 1.96 23.05 -36.08
CA VAL A 633 3.08 23.03 -37.02
C VAL A 633 3.56 24.45 -37.26
N TYR A 634 4.88 24.66 -37.17
CA TYR A 634 5.53 25.93 -37.46
C TYR A 634 6.49 25.78 -38.64
N ARG A 635 6.57 26.80 -39.48
CA ARG A 635 7.47 26.90 -40.64
C ARG A 635 8.22 28.21 -40.63
N ASN A 636 9.55 28.15 -40.68
CA ASN A 636 10.46 29.31 -40.61
C ASN A 636 10.18 30.23 -39.39
N GLY A 637 9.68 29.65 -38.29
CA GLY A 637 9.31 30.36 -37.05
C GLY A 637 7.85 30.83 -36.96
N SER A 638 7.09 30.79 -38.06
CA SER A 638 5.67 31.20 -38.07
C SER A 638 4.72 29.99 -37.95
N PRO A 639 3.56 30.11 -37.26
CA PRO A 639 2.52 29.07 -37.30
C PRO A 639 2.04 28.79 -38.72
N LEU A 640 1.81 27.51 -39.04
CA LEU A 640 1.37 27.03 -40.35
C LEU A 640 0.04 26.26 -40.28
N ALA A 641 -0.08 25.32 -39.35
CA ALA A 641 -1.25 24.43 -39.23
C ALA A 641 -1.46 23.92 -37.79
N THR A 642 -2.60 23.30 -37.52
CA THR A 642 -2.84 22.47 -36.32
C THR A 642 -3.50 21.18 -36.77
N ILE A 643 -3.03 20.04 -36.25
CA ILE A 643 -3.29 18.69 -36.78
C ILE A 643 -3.62 17.70 -35.67
N ASN A 644 -4.45 16.71 -35.97
CA ASN A 644 -4.74 15.60 -35.05
C ASN A 644 -3.92 14.38 -35.50
N GLY A 645 -2.77 14.15 -34.87
CA GLY A 645 -1.82 13.09 -35.23
C GLY A 645 -0.38 13.60 -35.39
N PHE A 646 0.56 12.67 -35.65
CA PHE A 646 2.01 12.93 -35.62
C PHE A 646 2.66 13.14 -37.00
N THR A 647 1.84 13.31 -38.04
CA THR A 647 2.25 13.46 -39.44
C THR A 647 1.51 14.59 -40.13
N TYR A 648 2.22 15.40 -40.93
CA TYR A 648 1.64 16.49 -41.71
C TYR A 648 2.44 16.74 -42.99
N THR A 649 1.78 17.06 -44.08
CA THR A 649 2.44 17.36 -45.36
C THR A 649 2.20 18.81 -45.75
N ASP A 650 3.26 19.61 -45.78
CA ASP A 650 3.24 20.98 -46.25
C ASP A 650 3.41 21.03 -47.77
N TYR A 651 2.31 21.27 -48.49
CA TYR A 651 2.28 21.46 -49.95
C TYR A 651 2.50 22.92 -50.39
N ALA A 652 2.61 23.87 -49.47
CA ALA A 652 2.66 25.31 -49.76
C ALA A 652 4.11 25.82 -49.90
N ILE A 653 4.96 25.05 -50.60
CA ILE A 653 6.42 25.25 -50.69
C ILE A 653 6.93 25.34 -52.14
N VAL A 654 8.21 25.68 -52.30
CA VAL A 654 8.90 25.73 -53.60
C VAL A 654 10.14 24.85 -53.57
N ASN A 655 10.29 23.95 -54.55
CA ASN A 655 11.45 23.08 -54.67
C ASN A 655 12.77 23.88 -54.76
N GLY A 656 13.84 23.36 -54.16
CA GLY A 656 15.15 24.01 -54.06
C GLY A 656 15.23 25.12 -53.00
N THR A 657 14.12 25.49 -52.37
CA THR A 657 14.10 26.42 -51.22
C THR A 657 14.26 25.63 -49.92
N ALA A 658 15.13 26.08 -49.01
CA ALA A 658 15.26 25.47 -47.69
C ALA A 658 14.17 25.98 -46.73
N TYR A 659 13.54 25.05 -46.01
CA TYR A 659 12.54 25.34 -44.98
C TYR A 659 12.96 24.71 -43.65
N SER A 660 12.74 25.43 -42.56
CA SER A 660 12.86 24.89 -41.20
C SER A 660 11.48 24.70 -40.58
N TYR A 661 11.30 23.58 -39.88
CA TYR A 661 10.07 23.20 -39.22
C TYR A 661 10.33 22.84 -37.77
N HIS A 662 9.40 23.19 -36.90
CA HIS A 662 9.25 22.56 -35.60
C HIS A 662 7.76 22.32 -35.36
N VAL A 663 7.46 21.41 -34.44
CA VAL A 663 6.09 21.17 -33.97
C VAL A 663 6.03 21.38 -32.47
N THR A 664 4.88 21.85 -31.99
CA THR A 664 4.50 21.85 -30.58
C THR A 664 3.36 20.86 -30.38
N ALA A 665 3.30 20.24 -29.22
CA ALA A 665 2.20 19.44 -28.74
C ALA A 665 1.19 20.34 -28.01
N VAL A 666 -0.08 20.27 -28.41
CA VAL A 666 -1.20 21.00 -27.83
C VAL A 666 -1.99 20.04 -26.97
N TYR A 667 -1.92 20.25 -25.66
CA TYR A 667 -2.66 19.51 -24.65
C TYR A 667 -3.85 20.37 -24.18
N ALA A 668 -4.83 19.76 -23.49
CA ALA A 668 -5.88 20.52 -22.79
C ALA A 668 -5.30 21.54 -21.79
N GLY A 669 -4.07 21.28 -21.31
CA GLY A 669 -3.33 22.09 -20.37
C GLY A 669 -2.35 23.11 -20.96
N GLY A 670 -2.36 23.36 -22.27
CA GLY A 670 -1.47 24.33 -22.93
C GLY A 670 -0.61 23.74 -24.04
N GLU A 671 0.36 24.53 -24.51
CA GLU A 671 1.22 24.22 -25.65
C GLU A 671 2.67 23.99 -25.21
N SER A 672 3.33 22.99 -25.80
CA SER A 672 4.70 22.62 -25.46
C SER A 672 5.76 23.64 -25.87
N GLY A 673 6.98 23.45 -25.35
CA GLY A 673 8.18 23.90 -26.05
C GLY A 673 8.29 23.24 -27.44
N PRO A 674 9.11 23.78 -28.36
CA PRO A 674 9.27 23.22 -29.69
C PRO A 674 9.97 21.85 -29.66
N SER A 675 9.63 21.00 -30.62
CA SER A 675 10.44 19.84 -31.02
C SER A 675 11.85 20.26 -31.44
N ASN A 676 12.72 19.27 -31.70
CA ASN A 676 13.91 19.53 -32.50
C ASN A 676 13.53 20.21 -33.83
N THR A 677 14.33 21.17 -34.27
CA THR A 677 14.14 21.81 -35.58
C THR A 677 14.54 20.85 -36.68
N ALA A 678 13.58 20.42 -37.49
CA ALA A 678 13.83 19.68 -38.72
C ALA A 678 14.04 20.66 -39.88
N GLN A 679 14.96 20.35 -40.79
CA GLN A 679 15.17 21.14 -42.01
C GLN A 679 15.00 20.24 -43.23
N ALA A 680 14.34 20.77 -44.26
CA ALA A 680 14.16 20.10 -45.54
C ALA A 680 14.40 21.07 -46.69
N ILE A 681 15.02 20.57 -47.76
CA ILE A 681 15.04 21.21 -49.07
C ILE A 681 14.19 20.33 -49.99
N PRO A 682 12.86 20.59 -50.11
CA PRO A 682 12.02 19.90 -51.09
C PRO A 682 12.67 19.91 -52.47
N SER A 683 12.67 18.77 -53.13
CA SER A 683 13.25 18.56 -54.45
C SER A 683 12.16 18.07 -55.40
N SER A 684 12.31 18.32 -56.70
CA SER A 684 11.57 17.56 -57.72
C SER A 684 11.66 16.06 -57.43
N THR A 685 10.63 15.28 -57.78
CA THR A 685 10.53 13.86 -57.40
C THR A 685 11.80 13.10 -57.78
N VAL A 686 12.09 11.99 -57.10
CA VAL A 686 12.87 10.91 -57.71
C VAL A 686 12.05 10.35 -58.88
N ILE A 687 12.16 11.05 -60.01
CA ILE A 687 11.68 10.58 -61.31
C ILE A 687 12.62 9.46 -61.70
N SER A 688 12.17 8.21 -61.56
CA SER A 688 12.95 7.07 -62.04
C SER A 688 12.73 6.95 -63.55
N GLU A 689 13.67 7.50 -64.32
CA GLU A 689 13.69 7.41 -65.78
C GLU A 689 14.51 6.18 -66.21
N VAL A 690 13.84 5.05 -66.40
CA VAL A 690 14.50 3.75 -66.60
C VAL A 690 14.46 3.28 -68.05
N VAL A 691 15.53 2.62 -68.50
CA VAL A 691 15.64 2.04 -69.85
C VAL A 691 15.59 0.52 -69.76
N LEU A 692 14.54 -0.08 -70.32
CA LEU A 692 14.35 -1.53 -70.35
C LEU A 692 14.80 -2.09 -71.71
N GLY A 693 16.01 -2.65 -71.72
CA GLY A 693 16.67 -3.21 -72.91
C GLY A 693 17.96 -2.48 -73.25
N SER A 694 19.04 -3.26 -73.42
CA SER A 694 20.42 -2.77 -73.61
C SER A 694 20.98 -2.98 -75.02
N GLY A 695 20.29 -3.72 -75.89
CA GLY A 695 20.75 -3.97 -77.26
C GLY A 695 20.81 -2.69 -78.10
N THR A 696 21.81 -2.57 -78.96
CA THR A 696 22.07 -1.37 -79.80
C THR A 696 21.62 -1.51 -81.25
N ASP A 697 21.13 -2.68 -81.64
CA ASP A 697 20.71 -2.97 -83.01
C ASP A 697 19.38 -2.29 -83.36
N SER A 698 19.18 -1.99 -84.64
CA SER A 698 17.96 -1.38 -85.19
C SER A 698 17.10 -2.42 -85.89
N THR A 699 15.78 -2.37 -85.69
CA THR A 699 14.83 -3.20 -86.45
C THR A 699 14.94 -2.88 -87.95
N GLY A 700 14.78 -3.87 -88.83
CA GLY A 700 14.83 -3.64 -90.28
C GLY A 700 13.67 -2.76 -90.77
N ILE A 701 13.84 -2.07 -91.90
CA ILE A 701 12.82 -1.17 -92.49
C ILE A 701 11.51 -1.88 -92.91
N THR A 702 11.50 -3.22 -92.95
CA THR A 702 10.35 -4.10 -93.18
C THR A 702 9.95 -4.94 -91.96
N SER A 703 10.62 -4.74 -90.81
CA SER A 703 10.38 -5.48 -89.56
C SER A 703 9.28 -4.79 -88.75
N ALA A 704 8.34 -5.58 -88.23
CA ALA A 704 7.28 -5.05 -87.38
C ALA A 704 7.86 -4.57 -86.05
N CYS A 705 7.69 -3.28 -85.77
CA CYS A 705 7.93 -2.65 -84.47
C CYS A 705 6.86 -1.57 -84.28
N PRO A 706 6.70 -0.98 -83.08
CA PRO A 706 5.59 -0.07 -82.76
C PRO A 706 5.32 1.00 -83.83
N ILE A 707 6.37 1.58 -84.43
CA ILE A 707 6.27 2.68 -85.41
C ILE A 707 6.52 2.28 -86.87
N ASN A 708 6.62 0.99 -87.22
CA ASN A 708 6.95 0.57 -88.60
C ASN A 708 5.72 0.59 -89.52
N VAL A 709 5.80 1.30 -90.64
CA VAL A 709 4.70 1.47 -91.61
C VAL A 709 4.87 0.66 -92.90
N TYR A 710 5.63 -0.43 -92.87
CA TYR A 710 5.73 -1.36 -94.02
C TYR A 710 4.42 -2.12 -94.26
N TYR A 711 3.64 -2.36 -93.20
CA TYR A 711 2.27 -2.86 -93.28
C TYR A 711 1.28 -1.72 -93.05
N LYS A 712 0.10 -1.74 -93.70
CA LYS A 712 -0.85 -0.62 -93.56
C LYS A 712 -1.53 -0.56 -92.20
N SER A 713 -1.71 -1.67 -91.49
CA SER A 713 -2.12 -1.69 -90.08
C SER A 713 -1.34 -2.77 -89.32
N LEU A 714 -0.91 -2.44 -88.11
CA LEU A 714 -0.12 -3.28 -87.22
C LEU A 714 -0.68 -3.21 -85.80
N HIS A 715 -0.63 -4.34 -85.11
CA HIS A 715 -0.90 -4.46 -83.67
C HIS A 715 0.09 -5.45 -83.09
N GLY A 716 0.75 -5.12 -81.97
CA GLY A 716 1.71 -6.02 -81.33
C GLY A 716 2.02 -5.69 -79.87
N GLN A 717 2.53 -6.69 -79.15
CA GLN A 717 2.82 -6.66 -77.72
C GLN A 717 4.28 -7.03 -77.42
N SER A 718 4.83 -6.32 -76.42
CA SER A 718 6.11 -6.59 -75.77
C SER A 718 5.88 -6.89 -74.28
N VAL A 719 6.61 -7.83 -73.70
CA VAL A 719 6.59 -8.08 -72.24
C VAL A 719 7.93 -7.69 -71.62
N TYR A 720 7.89 -7.00 -70.49
CA TYR A 720 9.06 -6.59 -69.69
C TYR A 720 8.86 -7.10 -68.25
N THR A 721 9.85 -7.78 -67.69
CA THR A 721 9.66 -8.48 -66.41
C THR A 721 9.92 -7.58 -65.20
N LYS A 722 9.35 -7.95 -64.05
CA LYS A 722 9.70 -7.37 -62.75
C LYS A 722 11.21 -7.42 -62.48
N ALA A 723 11.89 -8.50 -62.89
CA ALA A 723 13.35 -8.58 -62.77
C ALA A 723 14.04 -7.46 -63.59
N GLU A 724 13.62 -7.23 -64.83
CA GLU A 724 14.18 -6.16 -65.68
C GLU A 724 13.86 -4.75 -65.14
N LEU A 725 12.74 -4.56 -64.43
CA LEU A 725 12.40 -3.33 -63.72
C LEU A 725 13.25 -3.11 -62.46
N ASN A 726 13.41 -4.17 -61.64
CA ASN A 726 14.28 -4.17 -60.45
C ASN A 726 15.74 -3.90 -60.82
N ASP A 727 16.27 -4.58 -61.84
CA ASP A 727 17.64 -4.42 -62.35
C ASP A 727 17.89 -3.01 -62.89
N ALA A 728 16.85 -2.34 -63.39
CA ALA A 728 16.87 -0.95 -63.82
C ALA A 728 16.66 0.07 -62.68
N GLY A 729 16.53 -0.39 -61.43
CA GLY A 729 16.42 0.47 -60.24
C GLY A 729 15.00 0.85 -59.82
N VAL A 730 13.95 0.19 -60.34
CA VAL A 730 12.57 0.38 -59.87
C VAL A 730 12.25 -0.65 -58.78
N PHE A 731 11.92 -0.19 -57.57
CA PHE A 731 11.56 -1.06 -56.44
C PHE A 731 10.23 -0.62 -55.84
N GLY A 732 9.32 -1.58 -55.62
CA GLY A 732 7.97 -1.32 -55.09
C GLY A 732 6.98 -0.79 -56.13
N PRO A 733 5.74 -0.46 -55.71
CA PRO A 733 4.70 0.05 -56.59
C PRO A 733 4.98 1.49 -57.05
N GLY A 734 4.55 1.83 -58.27
CA GLY A 734 4.84 3.12 -58.89
C GLY A 734 3.96 3.44 -60.10
N SER A 735 3.53 4.70 -60.20
CA SER A 735 2.77 5.23 -61.34
C SER A 735 3.71 5.51 -62.50
N ILE A 736 3.55 4.78 -63.62
CA ILE A 736 4.21 5.08 -64.89
C ILE A 736 3.46 6.26 -65.52
N THR A 737 4.17 7.36 -65.77
CA THR A 737 3.61 8.64 -66.27
C THR A 737 4.03 8.98 -67.70
N GLN A 738 5.13 8.40 -68.18
CA GLN A 738 5.55 8.51 -69.58
C GLN A 738 6.12 7.19 -70.09
N ILE A 739 5.97 6.95 -71.39
CA ILE A 739 6.52 5.82 -72.13
C ILE A 739 7.29 6.33 -73.35
N GLY A 740 8.37 5.67 -73.75
CA GLY A 740 9.10 6.06 -74.94
C GLY A 740 9.81 4.92 -75.66
N PHE A 741 9.99 5.13 -76.96
CA PHE A 741 10.69 4.21 -77.86
C PHE A 741 11.89 4.92 -78.48
N ASN A 742 13.01 4.22 -78.62
CA ASN A 742 14.21 4.79 -79.22
C ASN A 742 14.16 4.64 -80.75
N ILE A 743 13.83 5.74 -81.44
CA ILE A 743 13.58 5.80 -82.87
C ILE A 743 14.90 5.92 -83.64
N THR A 744 15.31 4.84 -84.30
CA THR A 744 16.52 4.80 -85.13
C THR A 744 16.27 5.28 -86.57
N GLY A 745 15.01 5.32 -87.00
CA GLY A 745 14.62 5.80 -88.33
C GLY A 745 13.16 6.20 -88.37
N LEU A 746 12.87 7.43 -88.81
CA LEU A 746 11.52 7.99 -88.82
C LEU A 746 10.58 7.24 -89.78
N PRO A 747 9.27 7.10 -89.44
CA PRO A 747 8.29 6.60 -90.38
C PRO A 747 7.94 7.69 -91.40
N ALA A 748 7.85 7.32 -92.68
CA ALA A 748 7.54 8.29 -93.73
C ALA A 748 6.14 8.90 -93.56
N ARG A 749 5.18 8.10 -93.09
CA ARG A 749 3.76 8.47 -92.92
C ARG A 749 3.37 8.54 -91.44
N SER A 750 2.34 9.31 -91.13
CA SER A 750 1.68 9.27 -89.83
C SER A 750 0.75 8.07 -89.73
N MET A 751 0.66 7.50 -88.53
CA MET A 751 -0.15 6.35 -88.18
C MET A 751 -1.49 6.84 -87.60
N PRO A 752 -2.65 6.56 -88.23
CA PRO A 752 -3.94 7.01 -87.75
C PRO A 752 -4.41 6.16 -86.57
N ASN A 753 -5.16 6.77 -85.64
CA ASN A 753 -5.72 6.11 -84.46
C ASN A 753 -4.68 5.25 -83.70
N TYR A 754 -3.46 5.78 -83.54
CA TYR A 754 -2.41 5.07 -82.82
C TYR A 754 -2.74 5.02 -81.33
N ILE A 755 -2.70 3.82 -80.74
CA ILE A 755 -2.94 3.60 -79.31
C ILE A 755 -1.75 2.90 -78.65
N ILE A 756 -1.59 3.18 -77.37
CA ILE A 756 -0.75 2.40 -76.45
C ILE A 756 -1.64 1.91 -75.32
N ARG A 757 -1.60 0.60 -75.06
CA ARG A 757 -2.18 -0.02 -73.88
C ARG A 757 -1.09 -0.64 -73.01
N MET A 758 -1.34 -0.73 -71.71
CA MET A 758 -0.48 -1.42 -70.76
C MET A 758 -1.32 -2.30 -69.82
N GLY A 759 -0.72 -3.37 -69.31
CA GLY A 759 -1.39 -4.31 -68.41
C GLY A 759 -0.41 -5.06 -67.53
N HIS A 760 -0.91 -5.58 -66.41
CA HIS A 760 -0.17 -6.51 -65.56
C HIS A 760 -0.20 -7.90 -66.18
N THR A 761 0.87 -8.67 -66.02
CA THR A 761 0.92 -10.06 -66.48
C THR A 761 1.89 -10.91 -65.68
N THR A 762 1.60 -12.22 -65.60
CA THR A 762 2.53 -13.25 -65.12
C THR A 762 3.38 -13.83 -66.25
N ALA A 763 3.08 -13.51 -67.53
CA ALA A 763 3.87 -13.94 -68.68
C ALA A 763 5.30 -13.38 -68.64
N SER A 764 6.28 -14.17 -69.08
CA SER A 764 7.71 -13.80 -69.08
C SER A 764 8.28 -13.50 -70.47
N ASP A 765 7.52 -13.79 -71.53
CA ASP A 765 7.81 -13.48 -72.94
C ASP A 765 6.50 -13.12 -73.67
N ALA A 766 6.60 -12.65 -74.92
CA ALA A 766 5.44 -12.43 -75.78
C ALA A 766 5.06 -13.72 -76.56
N SER A 767 5.04 -14.88 -75.90
CA SER A 767 4.61 -16.14 -76.53
C SER A 767 3.10 -16.21 -76.81
N ASN A 768 2.31 -15.50 -76.01
CA ASN A 768 0.86 -15.46 -76.05
C ASN A 768 0.38 -14.02 -75.89
N TRP A 769 -0.79 -13.70 -76.45
CA TRP A 769 -1.42 -12.39 -76.27
C TRP A 769 -1.97 -12.24 -74.85
N VAL A 770 -1.73 -11.08 -74.23
CA VAL A 770 -2.50 -10.61 -73.08
C VAL A 770 -3.71 -9.86 -73.62
N SER A 771 -4.91 -10.45 -73.56
CA SER A 771 -6.14 -9.89 -74.18
C SER A 771 -7.13 -9.30 -73.17
N THR A 772 -6.84 -9.39 -71.87
CA THR A 772 -7.64 -8.88 -70.75
C THR A 772 -6.75 -8.08 -69.79
N GLY A 773 -7.31 -7.14 -69.03
CA GLY A 773 -6.54 -6.31 -68.09
C GLY A 773 -5.64 -5.24 -68.76
N LEU A 774 -5.91 -4.90 -70.03
CA LEU A 774 -5.22 -3.82 -70.74
C LEU A 774 -5.93 -2.47 -70.55
N THR A 775 -5.24 -1.51 -69.95
CA THR A 775 -5.65 -0.10 -69.85
C THR A 775 -5.10 0.69 -71.04
N GLN A 776 -5.90 1.51 -71.70
CA GLN A 776 -5.40 2.45 -72.72
C GLN A 776 -4.73 3.64 -72.02
N VAL A 777 -3.42 3.73 -72.14
CA VAL A 777 -2.58 4.73 -71.44
C VAL A 777 -2.29 5.96 -72.30
N TRP A 778 -2.32 5.80 -73.63
CA TRP A 778 -2.09 6.88 -74.59
C TRP A 778 -2.83 6.63 -75.90
N SER A 779 -3.21 7.70 -76.60
CA SER A 779 -3.77 7.62 -77.95
C SER A 779 -3.60 8.91 -78.74
N SER A 780 -3.44 8.82 -80.06
CA SER A 780 -3.49 9.95 -80.98
C SER A 780 -4.25 9.58 -82.26
N SER A 781 -5.04 10.52 -82.78
CA SER A 781 -5.72 10.38 -84.07
C SER A 781 -4.75 10.33 -85.26
N SER A 782 -3.52 10.85 -85.10
CA SER A 782 -2.45 10.82 -86.10
C SER A 782 -1.09 10.97 -85.41
N TYR A 783 -0.35 9.87 -85.26
CA TYR A 783 0.97 9.86 -84.61
C TYR A 783 2.11 9.74 -85.62
N LYS A 784 3.16 10.54 -85.44
CA LYS A 784 4.43 10.43 -86.15
C LYS A 784 5.56 11.01 -85.28
N PRO A 785 6.56 10.21 -84.91
CA PRO A 785 7.81 10.72 -84.33
C PRO A 785 8.43 11.79 -85.24
N LEU A 786 8.92 12.88 -84.62
CA LEU A 786 9.50 14.02 -85.34
C LEU A 786 11.03 14.02 -85.39
N VAL A 787 11.68 13.30 -84.48
CA VAL A 787 13.15 13.19 -84.34
C VAL A 787 13.59 11.75 -84.11
N THR A 788 14.85 11.45 -84.40
CA THR A 788 15.50 10.18 -84.01
C THR A 788 16.06 10.27 -82.59
N GLY A 789 16.18 9.13 -81.91
CA GLY A 789 16.43 9.04 -80.47
C GLY A 789 15.15 8.69 -79.70
N TRP A 790 15.15 8.91 -78.39
CA TRP A 790 13.98 8.63 -77.55
C TRP A 790 12.82 9.59 -77.86
N ASP A 791 11.75 9.07 -78.45
CA ASP A 791 10.46 9.76 -78.54
C ASP A 791 9.65 9.44 -77.28
N ILE A 792 9.47 10.45 -76.41
CA ILE A 792 8.87 10.31 -75.07
C ILE A 792 7.43 10.82 -75.10
N LEU A 793 6.50 9.94 -74.78
CA LEU A 793 5.06 10.20 -74.76
C LEU A 793 4.56 10.24 -73.31
N THR A 794 4.17 11.42 -72.83
CA THR A 794 3.43 11.54 -71.57
C THR A 794 2.06 10.86 -71.72
N LEU A 795 1.76 9.95 -70.81
CA LEU A 795 0.53 9.15 -70.83
C LEU A 795 -0.68 10.03 -70.49
N SER A 796 -1.79 9.85 -71.23
CA SER A 796 -3.08 10.49 -70.91
C SER A 796 -3.77 9.82 -69.72
N THR A 797 -3.39 8.58 -69.43
CA THR A 797 -3.80 7.83 -68.26
C THR A 797 -2.56 7.10 -67.74
N PRO A 798 -1.99 7.51 -66.59
CA PRO A 798 -0.87 6.81 -65.98
C PRO A 798 -1.16 5.33 -65.73
N PHE A 799 -0.12 4.51 -65.67
CA PHE A 799 -0.23 3.08 -65.40
C PHE A 799 0.36 2.74 -64.04
N GLU A 800 -0.50 2.35 -63.10
CA GLU A 800 -0.14 2.03 -61.72
C GLU A 800 0.49 0.64 -61.64
N TRP A 801 1.82 0.55 -61.66
CA TRP A 801 2.51 -0.73 -61.47
C TRP A 801 2.48 -1.14 -60.00
N ASN A 802 2.13 -2.40 -59.74
CA ASN A 802 1.94 -2.94 -58.38
C ASN A 802 3.23 -3.43 -57.70
N GLY A 803 4.38 -3.34 -58.37
CA GLY A 803 5.66 -3.81 -57.83
C GLY A 803 5.80 -5.33 -57.73
N THR A 804 4.79 -6.12 -58.16
CA THR A 804 4.78 -7.59 -58.10
C THR A 804 4.87 -8.23 -59.47
N ASP A 805 4.21 -7.66 -60.48
CA ASP A 805 3.95 -8.35 -61.75
C ASP A 805 4.89 -7.91 -62.87
N ASN A 806 4.91 -8.66 -63.97
CA ASN A 806 5.52 -8.19 -65.22
C ASN A 806 4.55 -7.22 -65.91
N ILE A 807 5.07 -6.35 -66.78
CA ILE A 807 4.25 -5.43 -67.58
C ILE A 807 4.20 -5.87 -69.05
N VAL A 808 3.02 -5.83 -69.64
CA VAL A 808 2.83 -5.88 -71.10
C VAL A 808 2.66 -4.46 -71.63
N VAL A 809 3.34 -4.15 -72.73
CA VAL A 809 3.15 -2.93 -73.53
C VAL A 809 2.62 -3.34 -74.88
N ASP A 810 1.47 -2.78 -75.22
CA ASP A 810 0.66 -3.08 -76.39
C ASP A 810 0.57 -1.82 -77.25
N THR A 811 0.88 -1.95 -78.55
CA THR A 811 0.92 -0.82 -79.49
C THR A 811 0.21 -1.19 -80.78
N ALA A 812 -0.65 -0.30 -81.28
CA ALA A 812 -1.39 -0.54 -82.51
C ALA A 812 -1.74 0.74 -83.27
N PHE A 813 -2.00 0.62 -84.58
CA PHE A 813 -2.52 1.69 -85.41
C PHE A 813 -3.43 1.21 -86.55
N GLY A 814 -4.39 2.08 -86.91
CA GLY A 814 -5.33 1.86 -87.99
C GLY A 814 -4.73 2.05 -89.39
N LEU A 815 -5.54 1.83 -90.42
CA LEU A 815 -5.05 1.66 -91.80
C LEU A 815 -4.39 2.92 -92.40
N VAL A 816 -3.04 2.97 -92.49
CA VAL A 816 -2.33 4.02 -93.24
C VAL A 816 -2.63 3.95 -94.75
N SER A 817 -2.62 5.10 -95.41
CA SER A 817 -3.07 5.23 -96.81
C SER A 817 -2.29 4.38 -97.83
N SER A 818 -1.04 4.04 -97.54
CA SER A 818 -0.23 3.07 -98.28
C SER A 818 0.99 2.65 -97.45
N CYS A 819 1.55 1.48 -97.72
CA CYS A 819 2.79 1.02 -97.09
C CYS A 819 3.98 1.95 -97.40
N HIS A 820 5.02 1.90 -96.58
CA HIS A 820 6.34 2.47 -96.85
C HIS A 820 7.42 1.76 -96.02
N GLN A 821 8.59 1.47 -96.61
CA GLN A 821 9.71 0.84 -95.91
C GLN A 821 10.43 1.87 -95.01
N SER A 822 9.87 2.11 -93.82
CA SER A 822 10.32 3.16 -92.89
C SER A 822 9.69 2.98 -91.51
N GLY A 823 10.31 3.60 -90.50
CA GLY A 823 9.94 3.43 -89.10
C GLY A 823 10.71 2.27 -88.50
N THR A 824 11.75 2.57 -87.73
CA THR A 824 12.61 1.58 -87.07
C THR A 824 12.94 2.03 -85.66
N VAL A 825 13.11 1.06 -84.75
CA VAL A 825 13.48 1.30 -83.35
C VAL A 825 14.72 0.51 -82.96
N GLN A 826 15.41 0.97 -81.91
CA GLN A 826 16.44 0.20 -81.24
C GLN A 826 15.81 -0.96 -80.46
N TYR A 827 16.44 -2.13 -80.45
CA TYR A 827 15.89 -3.35 -79.85
C TYR A 827 16.94 -4.18 -79.08
N THR A 828 16.44 -5.05 -78.22
CA THR A 828 17.21 -6.08 -77.51
C THR A 828 16.86 -7.46 -78.04
N ASN A 829 17.89 -8.27 -78.33
CA ASN A 829 17.71 -9.68 -78.71
C ASN A 829 17.07 -10.46 -77.54
N LYS A 830 15.86 -10.99 -77.76
CA LYS A 830 15.04 -11.66 -76.74
C LYS A 830 14.13 -12.64 -77.47
N THR A 831 14.30 -13.95 -77.25
CA THR A 831 13.46 -15.00 -77.85
C THR A 831 11.99 -14.75 -77.55
N LYS A 832 11.14 -14.68 -78.59
CA LYS A 832 9.73 -14.25 -78.50
C LYS A 832 9.55 -12.90 -77.75
N GLY A 833 10.44 -11.95 -78.01
CA GLY A 833 10.45 -10.64 -77.34
C GLY A 833 9.30 -9.72 -77.75
N TYR A 834 8.72 -9.94 -78.93
CA TYR A 834 7.59 -9.20 -79.48
C TYR A 834 6.66 -10.19 -80.20
N CYS A 835 5.35 -10.01 -80.10
CA CYS A 835 4.37 -10.69 -80.94
C CYS A 835 3.54 -9.66 -81.71
N TYR A 836 3.11 -9.99 -82.94
CA TYR A 836 2.28 -9.08 -83.73
C TYR A 836 1.35 -9.78 -84.71
N VAL A 837 0.34 -9.01 -85.12
CA VAL A 837 -0.52 -9.27 -86.28
C VAL A 837 -0.55 -8.01 -87.17
N ARG A 838 -0.65 -8.22 -88.48
CA ARG A 838 -0.62 -7.15 -89.49
C ARG A 838 -1.59 -7.42 -90.61
N SER A 839 -2.05 -6.36 -91.26
CA SER A 839 -2.88 -6.41 -92.46
C SER A 839 -2.60 -5.21 -93.35
N ASP A 840 -2.78 -5.40 -94.65
CA ASP A 840 -2.69 -4.32 -95.63
C ASP A 840 -4.06 -3.85 -96.13
N ASP A 841 -5.13 -4.55 -95.75
CA ASP A 841 -6.49 -4.32 -96.26
C ASP A 841 -7.49 -3.93 -95.16
N TYR A 842 -7.18 -4.25 -93.90
CA TYR A 842 -8.10 -4.10 -92.76
C TYR A 842 -7.38 -3.54 -91.52
N ASP A 843 -8.11 -2.87 -90.64
CA ASP A 843 -7.62 -2.44 -89.33
C ASP A 843 -7.33 -3.65 -88.43
N GLN A 844 -6.24 -3.62 -87.65
CA GLN A 844 -5.81 -4.68 -86.74
C GLN A 844 -5.81 -4.26 -85.26
N THR A 845 -6.26 -3.06 -84.93
CA THR A 845 -6.06 -2.40 -83.62
C THR A 845 -6.58 -3.20 -82.41
N ASN A 846 -7.52 -4.13 -82.61
CA ASN A 846 -8.06 -5.02 -81.58
C ASN A 846 -7.98 -6.52 -81.94
N ALA A 847 -7.03 -6.91 -82.79
CA ALA A 847 -6.86 -8.30 -83.24
C ALA A 847 -5.84 -9.05 -82.37
N PHE A 848 -6.32 -9.90 -81.45
CA PHE A 848 -5.50 -10.67 -80.51
C PHE A 848 -5.26 -12.12 -81.00
N ASN A 849 -4.77 -12.29 -82.23
CA ASN A 849 -4.45 -13.60 -82.81
C ASN A 849 -3.02 -13.64 -83.37
N ILE A 850 -2.26 -14.69 -83.02
CA ILE A 850 -0.83 -14.77 -83.36
C ILE A 850 -0.66 -15.08 -84.85
N LYS A 851 0.23 -14.35 -85.53
CA LYS A 851 0.88 -14.84 -86.76
C LYS A 851 2.41 -14.82 -86.73
N TYR A 852 3.04 -13.96 -85.92
CA TYR A 852 4.51 -13.87 -85.84
C TYR A 852 5.00 -13.53 -84.41
N THR A 853 6.10 -14.17 -83.99
CA THR A 853 6.75 -14.02 -82.68
C THR A 853 8.28 -13.90 -82.81
N PRO A 854 8.80 -12.78 -83.39
CA PRO A 854 10.24 -12.57 -83.58
C PRO A 854 11.07 -12.60 -82.28
N SER A 855 12.37 -12.89 -82.42
CA SER A 855 13.35 -12.92 -81.32
C SER A 855 13.98 -11.56 -81.00
N TYR A 856 13.22 -10.47 -81.15
CA TYR A 856 13.58 -9.13 -80.70
C TYR A 856 12.47 -8.53 -79.84
N ARG A 857 12.84 -7.68 -78.88
CA ARG A 857 11.92 -6.77 -78.16
C ARG A 857 12.39 -5.33 -78.35
N PRO A 858 11.53 -4.36 -78.71
CA PRO A 858 11.87 -2.94 -78.67
C PRO A 858 12.50 -2.52 -77.34
N ASN A 859 13.43 -1.57 -77.37
CA ASN A 859 13.91 -0.95 -76.14
C ASN A 859 12.90 0.11 -75.69
N LEU A 860 12.58 0.10 -74.41
CA LEU A 860 11.59 0.99 -73.80
C LEU A 860 12.27 1.97 -72.84
N LYS A 861 11.76 3.19 -72.74
CA LYS A 861 12.04 4.12 -71.64
C LYS A 861 10.75 4.40 -70.88
N LEU A 862 10.82 4.41 -69.55
CA LEU A 862 9.69 4.66 -68.67
C LEU A 862 10.04 5.76 -67.68
N THR A 863 9.08 6.64 -67.41
CA THR A 863 9.17 7.67 -66.38
C THR A 863 8.21 7.30 -65.25
N LEU A 864 8.73 6.94 -64.08
CA LEU A 864 7.92 6.51 -62.93
C LEU A 864 7.93 7.52 -61.78
N VAL A 865 6.81 7.57 -61.06
CA VAL A 865 6.61 8.23 -59.77
C VAL A 865 6.30 7.13 -58.73
N SER A 866 7.13 7.02 -57.69
CA SER A 866 6.94 6.05 -56.60
C SER A 866 5.66 6.36 -55.80
N ILE A 867 4.89 5.32 -55.48
CA ILE A 867 3.70 5.44 -54.61
C ILE A 867 4.12 5.08 -53.19
N GLU A 868 4.08 6.05 -52.26
CA GLU A 868 4.13 5.70 -50.83
C GLU A 868 2.82 5.01 -50.43
N GLN A 869 2.91 3.83 -49.79
CA GLN A 869 1.74 3.21 -49.15
C GLN A 869 1.37 3.98 -47.88
N ASP A 870 0.31 4.79 -47.93
CA ASP A 870 -0.47 5.11 -46.75
C ASP A 870 -1.38 3.91 -46.44
N ASN A 871 -1.08 3.19 -45.34
CA ASN A 871 -1.92 2.10 -44.84
C ASN A 871 -3.18 2.69 -44.18
N LEU A 872 -4.24 2.89 -44.97
CA LEU A 872 -5.54 3.43 -44.54
C LEU A 872 -6.66 2.39 -44.75
N PHE A 873 -6.96 1.60 -43.71
CA PHE A 873 -8.15 0.73 -43.68
C PHE A 873 -8.78 0.67 -42.28
N PRO A 874 -9.87 1.41 -42.05
CA PRO A 874 -10.90 1.04 -41.07
C PRO A 874 -11.98 0.18 -41.75
N GLY A 875 -12.32 -0.98 -41.16
CA GLY A 875 -13.39 -1.86 -41.65
C GLY A 875 -12.93 -2.90 -42.67
N VAL A 876 -12.44 -4.03 -42.16
CA VAL A 876 -12.31 -5.29 -42.91
C VAL A 876 -13.11 -6.34 -42.14
N ASP A 877 -14.13 -6.93 -42.76
CA ASP A 877 -14.79 -8.12 -42.22
C ASP A 877 -13.78 -9.29 -42.24
N TYR A 878 -13.38 -9.79 -41.08
CA TYR A 878 -12.47 -10.93 -40.98
C TYR A 878 -13.21 -12.22 -41.42
N PRO A 879 -12.80 -12.89 -42.52
CA PRO A 879 -13.54 -14.03 -43.03
C PRO A 879 -13.31 -15.27 -42.15
N VAL A 880 -14.41 -15.90 -41.74
CA VAL A 880 -14.41 -17.24 -41.15
C VAL A 880 -13.97 -18.25 -42.21
N GLY A 881 -12.69 -18.63 -42.21
CA GLY A 881 -12.14 -19.66 -43.08
C GLY A 881 -10.61 -19.70 -43.14
N ASP A 882 -10.04 -20.85 -42.79
CA ASP A 882 -8.65 -21.29 -43.00
C ASP A 882 -7.51 -20.35 -42.56
N ILE A 883 -6.96 -20.65 -41.38
CA ILE A 883 -5.60 -20.23 -40.99
C ILE A 883 -4.58 -20.88 -41.96
N PRO A 884 -3.68 -20.12 -42.61
CA PRO A 884 -2.74 -20.67 -43.60
C PRO A 884 -1.85 -21.80 -43.06
N GLY A 885 -2.23 -23.03 -43.42
CA GLY A 885 -1.52 -24.26 -43.04
C GLY A 885 -1.98 -24.94 -41.75
N ALA A 886 -3.04 -24.46 -41.07
CA ALA A 886 -3.63 -25.18 -39.94
C ALA A 886 -4.90 -25.93 -40.35
N THR A 887 -5.09 -27.15 -39.87
CA THR A 887 -6.35 -27.90 -40.02
C THR A 887 -6.96 -28.23 -38.65
N PHE A 888 -8.25 -27.94 -38.50
CA PHE A 888 -9.00 -28.04 -37.25
C PHE A 888 -9.82 -29.33 -37.18
N ASN A 889 -9.82 -29.99 -36.02
CA ASN A 889 -10.65 -31.15 -35.72
C ASN A 889 -11.17 -31.07 -34.27
N SER A 890 -12.47 -31.28 -34.06
CA SER A 890 -13.11 -31.45 -32.75
C SER A 890 -13.52 -32.91 -32.53
N ASN A 891 -13.72 -33.31 -31.27
CA ASN A 891 -14.31 -34.61 -30.93
C ASN A 891 -15.84 -34.60 -30.89
N ASP A 892 -16.47 -33.50 -31.31
CA ASP A 892 -17.91 -33.26 -31.29
C ASP A 892 -18.32 -32.33 -32.45
N GLU A 893 -19.61 -32.29 -32.82
CA GLU A 893 -20.11 -31.41 -33.90
C GLU A 893 -20.26 -29.95 -33.41
N LEU A 894 -19.68 -29.01 -34.16
CA LEU A 894 -19.61 -27.59 -33.79
C LEU A 894 -20.06 -26.69 -34.94
N SER A 895 -20.73 -25.60 -34.59
CA SER A 895 -21.12 -24.52 -35.51
C SER A 895 -20.29 -23.26 -35.21
N VAL A 896 -19.72 -22.65 -36.24
CA VAL A 896 -18.92 -21.43 -36.08
C VAL A 896 -19.84 -20.24 -35.83
N VAL A 897 -19.38 -19.27 -35.04
CA VAL A 897 -20.08 -18.02 -34.73
C VAL A 897 -19.64 -16.95 -35.73
N GLU A 898 -20.61 -16.36 -36.46
CA GLU A 898 -20.35 -15.21 -37.36
C GLU A 898 -20.19 -13.91 -36.55
N GLY A 899 -19.40 -12.96 -37.06
CA GLY A 899 -19.27 -11.62 -36.47
C GLY A 899 -18.35 -11.53 -35.24
N VAL A 900 -17.37 -12.44 -35.11
CA VAL A 900 -16.36 -12.40 -34.05
C VAL A 900 -15.11 -11.65 -34.54
N ASP A 901 -14.82 -10.51 -33.92
CA ASP A 901 -13.67 -9.66 -34.24
C ASP A 901 -12.93 -9.14 -32.99
N GLU A 902 -11.94 -8.27 -33.20
CA GLU A 902 -11.15 -7.59 -32.17
C GLU A 902 -11.96 -6.70 -31.20
N SER A 903 -13.21 -6.33 -31.54
CA SER A 903 -14.11 -5.53 -30.70
C SER A 903 -14.96 -6.38 -29.75
N THR A 904 -15.01 -7.70 -29.95
CA THR A 904 -15.73 -8.66 -29.09
C THR A 904 -15.29 -8.49 -27.63
N PRO A 905 -16.17 -8.26 -26.63
CA PRO A 905 -15.76 -7.84 -25.29
C PRO A 905 -14.78 -8.75 -24.54
N ALA A 906 -14.82 -10.07 -24.78
CA ALA A 906 -13.85 -11.02 -24.20
C ALA A 906 -12.46 -10.92 -24.85
N ILE A 907 -12.38 -10.49 -26.10
CA ILE A 907 -11.16 -10.38 -26.93
C ILE A 907 -10.55 -8.97 -26.79
N ALA A 908 -11.39 -7.93 -26.76
CA ALA A 908 -11.00 -6.55 -26.49
C ALA A 908 -10.36 -6.36 -25.09
N ALA A 909 -10.46 -7.36 -24.21
CA ALA A 909 -9.76 -7.41 -22.93
C ALA A 909 -8.27 -7.84 -23.05
N LEU A 910 -7.78 -8.21 -24.24
CA LEU A 910 -6.37 -8.50 -24.51
C LEU A 910 -5.66 -7.24 -25.06
N PRO A 911 -4.84 -6.53 -24.27
CA PRO A 911 -4.10 -5.38 -24.76
C PRO A 911 -3.01 -5.81 -25.76
N ASN A 912 -2.97 -5.14 -26.92
CA ASN A 912 -1.97 -5.33 -27.98
C ASN A 912 -2.01 -6.68 -28.72
N LEU A 913 -3.21 -7.22 -29.00
CA LEU A 913 -3.35 -8.15 -30.12
C LEU A 913 -2.85 -7.49 -31.41
N ASN A 914 -2.00 -8.15 -32.20
CA ASN A 914 -1.56 -7.65 -33.51
C ASN A 914 -2.44 -8.25 -34.62
N PRO A 915 -3.36 -7.50 -35.25
CA PRO A 915 -4.33 -8.06 -36.19
C PRO A 915 -3.71 -8.63 -37.46
N ALA A 916 -2.46 -8.27 -37.78
CA ALA A 916 -1.76 -8.82 -38.95
C ALA A 916 -1.27 -10.28 -38.77
N ASN A 917 -1.13 -10.75 -37.53
CA ASN A 917 -0.44 -12.01 -37.19
C ASN A 917 -1.25 -12.96 -36.29
N ALA A 918 -2.47 -12.56 -35.89
CA ALA A 918 -3.35 -13.34 -35.02
C ALA A 918 -4.63 -13.77 -35.74
N PHE A 919 -5.05 -15.00 -35.50
CA PHE A 919 -6.27 -15.60 -36.04
C PHE A 919 -7.27 -15.86 -34.91
N ILE A 920 -8.52 -15.49 -35.14
CA ILE A 920 -9.60 -15.52 -34.15
C ILE A 920 -10.74 -16.40 -34.69
N ALA A 921 -11.32 -17.26 -33.85
CA ALA A 921 -12.52 -18.01 -34.17
C ALA A 921 -13.43 -18.18 -32.93
N GLY A 922 -14.74 -18.00 -33.10
CA GLY A 922 -15.75 -18.31 -32.09
C GLY A 922 -16.49 -19.61 -32.44
N TYR A 923 -16.66 -20.50 -31.46
CA TYR A 923 -17.30 -21.81 -31.64
C TYR A 923 -18.54 -21.95 -30.75
N SER A 924 -19.54 -22.64 -31.28
CA SER A 924 -20.76 -23.02 -30.56
C SER A 924 -21.07 -24.51 -30.76
N GLY A 925 -21.61 -25.15 -29.73
CA GLY A 925 -21.85 -26.59 -29.70
C GLY A 925 -22.70 -26.99 -28.50
N THR A 926 -22.87 -28.29 -28.28
CA THR A 926 -23.59 -28.85 -27.12
C THR A 926 -22.91 -30.13 -26.64
N GLY A 927 -22.04 -30.03 -25.64
CA GLY A 927 -21.27 -31.15 -25.10
C GLY A 927 -20.46 -30.74 -23.87
N SER A 928 -19.97 -31.72 -23.12
CA SER A 928 -19.06 -31.51 -21.99
C SER A 928 -17.75 -32.27 -22.18
N ASN A 929 -16.66 -31.71 -21.65
CA ASN A 929 -15.28 -32.15 -21.86
C ASN A 929 -14.91 -32.28 -23.37
N VAL A 930 -15.36 -31.32 -24.18
CA VAL A 930 -14.99 -31.21 -25.59
C VAL A 930 -13.52 -30.80 -25.71
N SER A 931 -12.85 -31.24 -26.78
CA SER A 931 -11.46 -30.92 -27.11
C SER A 931 -11.35 -30.41 -28.54
N LEU A 932 -10.61 -29.31 -28.73
CA LEU A 932 -10.36 -28.66 -30.01
C LEU A 932 -8.90 -28.88 -30.40
N THR A 933 -8.65 -29.56 -31.51
CA THR A 933 -7.30 -29.93 -31.95
C THR A 933 -6.95 -29.24 -33.26
N PHE A 934 -5.81 -28.54 -33.27
CA PHE A 934 -5.28 -27.81 -34.42
C PHE A 934 -3.96 -28.46 -34.86
N ASN A 935 -3.89 -28.85 -36.14
CA ASN A 935 -2.70 -29.42 -36.75
C ASN A 935 -2.06 -28.38 -37.67
N ILE A 936 -0.91 -27.83 -37.28
CA ILE A 936 -0.21 -26.75 -37.96
C ILE A 936 0.94 -27.33 -38.81
N SER A 937 0.87 -27.12 -40.12
CA SER A 937 1.81 -27.63 -41.14
C SER A 937 2.80 -26.59 -41.67
N THR A 938 2.86 -25.43 -41.03
CA THR A 938 3.81 -24.34 -41.30
C THR A 938 4.84 -24.26 -40.18
N GLU A 939 6.11 -23.99 -40.52
CA GLU A 939 7.21 -23.90 -39.56
C GLU A 939 7.17 -22.57 -38.79
N GLY A 940 7.35 -22.62 -37.47
CA GLY A 940 7.26 -21.45 -36.60
C GLY A 940 6.97 -21.78 -35.13
N THR A 941 6.83 -20.74 -34.32
CA THR A 941 6.39 -20.82 -32.91
C THR A 941 4.97 -20.28 -32.81
N TYR A 942 4.06 -21.07 -32.26
CA TYR A 942 2.62 -20.79 -32.25
C TYR A 942 2.06 -20.81 -30.83
N TYR A 943 1.22 -19.83 -30.51
CA TYR A 943 0.57 -19.67 -29.22
C TYR A 943 -0.94 -19.80 -29.42
N LEU A 944 -1.55 -20.82 -28.79
CA LEU A 944 -2.99 -21.07 -28.83
C LEU A 944 -3.59 -20.93 -27.42
N ILE A 945 -4.56 -20.02 -27.29
CA ILE A 945 -5.36 -19.84 -26.08
C ILE A 945 -6.85 -19.90 -26.42
N GLY A 946 -7.67 -20.27 -25.45
CA GLY A 946 -9.13 -20.21 -25.55
C GLY A 946 -9.76 -19.60 -24.30
N TYR A 947 -10.90 -18.94 -24.48
CA TYR A 947 -11.70 -18.37 -23.40
C TYR A 947 -13.01 -19.15 -23.26
N TRP A 948 -13.30 -19.67 -22.07
CA TRP A 948 -14.60 -20.24 -21.71
C TRP A 948 -14.79 -20.25 -20.19
N GLY A 949 -16.05 -20.28 -19.75
CA GLY A 949 -16.39 -20.32 -18.32
C GLY A 949 -16.01 -19.06 -17.52
N GLY A 950 -15.69 -17.95 -18.19
CA GLY A 950 -15.23 -16.72 -17.56
C GLY A 950 -13.72 -16.65 -17.32
N SER A 951 -12.90 -17.47 -17.99
CA SER A 951 -11.44 -17.47 -17.84
C SER A 951 -10.72 -17.88 -19.12
N TRP A 952 -9.44 -17.49 -19.21
CA TRP A 952 -8.52 -17.92 -20.27
C TRP A 952 -7.82 -19.23 -19.91
N HIS A 953 -7.66 -20.10 -20.91
CA HIS A 953 -7.02 -21.41 -20.80
C HIS A 953 -5.98 -21.54 -21.92
N GLN A 954 -4.81 -22.10 -21.59
CA GLN A 954 -3.77 -22.40 -22.56
C GLN A 954 -4.00 -23.77 -23.20
N ALA A 955 -3.64 -23.90 -24.48
CA ALA A 955 -3.59 -25.20 -25.14
C ALA A 955 -2.36 -26.02 -24.70
N THR A 956 -2.28 -27.28 -25.12
CA THR A 956 -1.09 -28.12 -24.90
C THR A 956 -0.59 -28.69 -26.23
N PRO A 957 0.72 -28.58 -26.56
CA PRO A 957 1.75 -27.79 -25.87
C PRO A 957 1.61 -26.28 -26.11
N PHE A 958 2.19 -25.47 -25.21
CA PHE A 958 2.21 -24.01 -25.33
C PHE A 958 3.61 -23.47 -24.95
N PRO A 959 4.30 -22.73 -25.85
CA PRO A 959 4.02 -22.65 -27.28
C PRO A 959 4.16 -24.00 -28.00
N LEU A 960 3.50 -24.16 -29.14
CA LEU A 960 3.81 -25.20 -30.12
C LEU A 960 4.96 -24.71 -31.01
N VAL A 961 6.09 -25.41 -31.00
CA VAL A 961 7.20 -25.17 -31.94
C VAL A 961 7.15 -26.20 -33.07
N VAL A 962 6.87 -25.76 -34.29
CA VAL A 962 6.90 -26.57 -35.50
C VAL A 962 8.23 -26.35 -36.20
N SER A 963 9.16 -27.29 -36.05
CA SER A 963 10.51 -27.22 -36.63
C SER A 963 10.68 -27.97 -37.95
N SER A 964 9.73 -28.84 -38.30
CA SER A 964 9.51 -29.42 -39.64
C SER A 964 8.23 -30.27 -39.64
N GLY A 965 7.55 -30.38 -40.78
CA GLY A 965 6.35 -31.21 -40.93
C GLY A 965 5.10 -30.59 -40.29
N THR A 966 4.33 -31.40 -39.55
CA THR A 966 3.08 -30.97 -38.91
C THR A 966 3.16 -31.14 -37.39
N GLY A 967 2.95 -30.05 -36.65
CA GLY A 967 2.75 -30.08 -35.19
C GLY A 967 1.28 -30.07 -34.81
N THR A 968 0.94 -30.57 -33.63
CA THR A 968 -0.45 -30.62 -33.12
C THR A 968 -0.53 -29.93 -31.77
N VAL A 969 -1.58 -29.12 -31.56
CA VAL A 969 -1.86 -28.41 -30.31
C VAL A 969 -3.36 -28.48 -30.01
N THR A 970 -3.70 -28.72 -28.73
CA THR A 970 -5.07 -29.07 -28.31
C THR A 970 -5.52 -28.27 -27.09
N LEU A 971 -6.72 -27.69 -27.16
CA LEU A 971 -7.50 -27.22 -26.01
C LEU A 971 -8.43 -28.36 -25.56
N SER A 972 -8.58 -28.56 -24.25
CA SER A 972 -9.36 -29.66 -23.66
C SER A 972 -10.16 -29.19 -22.44
N GLY A 973 -11.21 -29.90 -22.05
CA GLY A 973 -12.02 -29.54 -20.88
C GLY A 973 -13.04 -28.43 -21.15
N ILE A 974 -13.53 -28.32 -22.39
CA ILE A 974 -14.50 -27.31 -22.80
C ILE A 974 -15.91 -27.84 -22.54
N ASP A 975 -16.63 -27.18 -21.63
CA ASP A 975 -18.03 -27.46 -21.32
C ASP A 975 -18.93 -26.40 -21.97
N PHE A 976 -19.62 -26.76 -23.05
CA PHE A 976 -20.58 -25.90 -23.76
C PHE A 976 -21.90 -25.78 -22.97
N THR A 977 -21.86 -25.00 -21.90
CA THR A 977 -23.02 -24.73 -21.01
C THR A 977 -23.97 -23.66 -21.53
N ALA A 978 -23.53 -22.83 -22.49
CA ALA A 978 -24.31 -21.80 -23.15
C ALA A 978 -23.94 -21.67 -24.64
N LYS A 979 -24.80 -21.02 -25.44
CA LYS A 979 -24.60 -20.87 -26.89
C LYS A 979 -23.64 -19.73 -27.22
N GLY A 980 -22.40 -20.07 -27.56
CA GLY A 980 -21.48 -19.22 -28.33
C GLY A 980 -20.27 -18.64 -27.60
N ASP A 981 -20.05 -19.01 -26.34
CA ASP A 981 -19.06 -18.34 -25.47
C ASP A 981 -17.61 -18.86 -25.58
N VAL A 982 -17.30 -19.74 -26.54
CA VAL A 982 -15.95 -20.32 -26.70
C VAL A 982 -15.18 -19.59 -27.80
N TYR A 983 -14.29 -18.68 -27.40
CA TYR A 983 -13.41 -17.93 -28.30
C TYR A 983 -12.01 -18.56 -28.30
N VAL A 984 -11.38 -18.63 -29.47
CA VAL A 984 -10.05 -19.20 -29.66
C VAL A 984 -9.16 -18.22 -30.42
N VAL A 985 -7.93 -18.03 -29.95
CA VAL A 985 -6.92 -17.15 -30.54
C VAL A 985 -5.64 -17.93 -30.82
N LEU A 986 -5.19 -17.94 -32.07
CA LEU A 986 -3.88 -18.47 -32.49
C LEU A 986 -2.99 -17.33 -32.98
N SER A 987 -1.78 -17.19 -32.43
CA SER A 987 -0.77 -16.24 -32.91
C SER A 987 0.52 -16.94 -33.31
N ASN A 988 1.23 -16.40 -34.31
CA ASN A 988 2.60 -16.81 -34.69
C ASN A 988 3.68 -15.79 -34.31
N SER A 989 3.33 -14.69 -33.64
CA SER A 989 4.31 -13.73 -33.10
C SER A 989 4.79 -14.18 -31.72
N GLY A 990 6.10 -14.00 -31.46
CA GLY A 990 6.84 -14.59 -30.34
C GLY A 990 6.48 -14.19 -28.90
N ASP A 991 5.33 -13.55 -28.66
CA ASP A 991 4.82 -13.22 -27.33
C ASP A 991 3.28 -13.22 -27.31
N PRO A 992 2.63 -13.97 -26.40
CA PRO A 992 1.26 -13.74 -25.98
C PRO A 992 1.29 -12.73 -24.82
N ALA A 993 1.03 -11.45 -25.11
CA ALA A 993 1.21 -10.34 -24.16
C ALA A 993 0.23 -10.37 -22.96
N THR A 994 0.50 -11.23 -21.97
CA THR A 994 0.02 -11.03 -20.60
C THR A 994 0.65 -9.75 -20.04
N LEU A 995 -0.12 -8.94 -19.31
CA LEU A 995 0.39 -7.69 -18.74
C LEU A 995 1.52 -7.99 -17.74
N PRO A 996 2.75 -7.50 -17.97
CA PRO A 996 3.85 -7.65 -17.02
C PRO A 996 3.61 -6.78 -15.79
N VAL A 997 4.36 -7.05 -14.72
CA VAL A 997 4.27 -6.32 -13.46
C VAL A 997 4.49 -4.82 -13.64
N GLU A 998 3.43 -4.04 -13.46
CA GLU A 998 3.48 -2.57 -13.49
C GLU A 998 3.59 -2.01 -12.07
N LEU A 999 4.78 -1.48 -11.71
CA LEU A 999 5.00 -0.79 -10.45
C LEU A 999 4.62 0.69 -10.57
N SER A 1000 3.63 1.15 -9.80
CA SER A 1000 3.27 2.57 -9.66
C SER A 1000 4.13 3.31 -8.63
N HIS A 1001 4.78 2.56 -7.72
CA HIS A 1001 5.63 3.13 -6.67
C HIS A 1001 6.81 2.21 -6.36
N PHE A 1002 7.99 2.79 -6.15
CA PHE A 1002 9.13 2.16 -5.49
C PHE A 1002 10.00 3.24 -4.84
N SER A 1003 10.19 3.16 -3.52
CA SER A 1003 10.96 4.14 -2.74
C SER A 1003 11.82 3.49 -1.67
N ALA A 1004 12.87 4.20 -1.24
CA ALA A 1004 13.72 3.87 -0.10
C ALA A 1004 13.74 5.02 0.90
N THR A 1005 13.45 4.77 2.17
CA THR A 1005 13.41 5.79 3.24
C THR A 1005 14.12 5.31 4.50
N VAL A 1006 14.79 6.21 5.23
CA VAL A 1006 15.40 5.88 6.53
C VAL A 1006 14.30 5.86 7.60
N THR A 1007 14.23 4.78 8.38
CA THR A 1007 13.27 4.62 9.47
C THR A 1007 13.71 5.36 10.73
N ALA A 1008 12.78 5.57 11.67
CA ALA A 1008 13.08 6.12 13.00
C ALA A 1008 13.95 5.19 13.89
N GLU A 1009 14.35 4.00 13.39
CA GLU A 1009 15.32 3.10 14.05
C GLU A 1009 16.70 3.09 13.35
N ASN A 1010 16.88 3.92 12.30
CA ASN A 1010 18.06 3.96 11.43
C ASN A 1010 18.29 2.65 10.65
N PHE A 1011 17.21 2.11 10.09
CA PHE A 1011 17.23 1.10 9.01
C PHE A 1011 16.72 1.75 7.70
N VAL A 1012 16.80 1.06 6.56
CA VAL A 1012 16.13 1.51 5.34
C VAL A 1012 14.88 0.68 5.08
N GLN A 1013 13.72 1.33 5.06
CA GLN A 1013 12.49 0.73 4.55
C GLN A 1013 12.40 0.95 3.04
N LEU A 1014 12.24 -0.14 2.30
CA LEU A 1014 11.78 -0.14 0.93
C LEU A 1014 10.27 -0.32 0.91
N THR A 1015 9.57 0.41 0.05
CA THR A 1015 8.12 0.27 -0.16
C THR A 1015 7.86 0.33 -1.65
N TRP A 1016 7.08 -0.61 -2.19
CA TRP A 1016 6.65 -0.61 -3.59
C TRP A 1016 5.19 -1.03 -3.73
N THR A 1017 4.57 -0.57 -4.81
CA THR A 1017 3.17 -0.85 -5.13
C THR A 1017 3.06 -1.30 -6.58
N SER A 1018 2.62 -2.54 -6.79
CA SER A 1018 2.16 -3.01 -8.10
C SER A 1018 0.74 -2.54 -8.36
N GLN A 1019 0.37 -2.30 -9.62
CA GLN A 1019 -1.01 -2.02 -10.03
C GLN A 1019 -1.73 -3.28 -10.52
N THR A 1020 -0.99 -4.16 -11.20
CA THR A 1020 -1.43 -5.50 -11.57
C THR A 1020 -0.26 -6.46 -11.42
N GLU A 1021 -0.58 -7.71 -11.08
CA GLU A 1021 0.36 -8.83 -11.03
C GLU A 1021 -0.25 -10.00 -11.80
N SER A 1022 0.33 -10.32 -12.95
CA SER A 1022 0.03 -11.54 -13.70
C SER A 1022 1.33 -12.21 -14.10
N ASN A 1023 1.36 -13.55 -14.08
CA ASN A 1023 2.57 -14.37 -14.28
C ASN A 1023 3.66 -14.22 -13.20
N LEU A 1024 3.42 -13.60 -12.04
CA LEU A 1024 4.46 -13.24 -11.06
C LEU A 1024 4.71 -14.33 -10.00
N LEU A 1025 5.93 -14.87 -9.91
CA LEU A 1025 6.34 -15.73 -8.78
C LEU A 1025 6.67 -14.90 -7.52
N GLY A 1026 7.33 -13.76 -7.68
CA GLY A 1026 7.62 -12.84 -6.57
C GLY A 1026 8.78 -11.87 -6.81
N TYR A 1027 9.11 -11.08 -5.78
CA TYR A 1027 10.16 -10.04 -5.82
C TYR A 1027 11.43 -10.43 -5.06
N ASN A 1028 12.58 -10.05 -5.61
CA ASN A 1028 13.87 -10.07 -4.93
C ASN A 1028 14.41 -8.64 -4.78
N VAL A 1029 14.89 -8.29 -3.59
CA VAL A 1029 15.54 -6.99 -3.32
C VAL A 1029 17.05 -7.10 -3.55
N TYR A 1030 17.60 -6.12 -4.26
CA TYR A 1030 19.03 -5.94 -4.52
C TYR A 1030 19.52 -4.59 -3.99
N ARG A 1031 20.80 -4.51 -3.58
CA ARG A 1031 21.45 -3.31 -3.04
C ARG A 1031 22.89 -3.15 -3.53
N SER A 1032 23.30 -1.91 -3.79
CA SER A 1032 24.69 -1.49 -3.97
C SER A 1032 25.00 -0.18 -3.23
N ASP A 1033 26.29 0.12 -3.05
CA ASP A 1033 26.86 1.42 -2.67
C ASP A 1033 27.19 2.31 -3.89
N ALA A 1034 27.08 1.77 -5.10
CA ALA A 1034 27.19 2.49 -6.37
C ALA A 1034 25.87 2.46 -7.16
N ALA A 1035 25.65 3.45 -8.02
CA ALA A 1035 24.46 3.57 -8.88
C ALA A 1035 24.46 2.61 -10.09
N ASP A 1036 25.02 1.41 -9.95
CA ASP A 1036 25.16 0.39 -11.00
C ASP A 1036 24.61 -0.97 -10.54
N LEU A 1037 23.59 -1.46 -11.25
CA LEU A 1037 22.98 -2.77 -11.02
C LEU A 1037 23.99 -3.93 -11.14
N SER A 1038 25.04 -3.81 -11.96
CA SER A 1038 26.05 -4.87 -12.12
C SER A 1038 26.86 -5.15 -10.83
N SER A 1039 26.89 -4.17 -9.92
CA SER A 1039 27.53 -4.26 -8.61
C SER A 1039 26.58 -4.69 -7.48
N ALA A 1040 25.27 -4.76 -7.73
CA ALA A 1040 24.26 -4.95 -6.69
C ALA A 1040 24.15 -6.41 -6.23
N ARG A 1041 24.12 -6.61 -4.91
CA ARG A 1041 23.89 -7.93 -4.29
C ARG A 1041 22.43 -8.10 -3.89
N LYS A 1042 21.86 -9.28 -4.10
CA LYS A 1042 20.55 -9.67 -3.53
C LYS A 1042 20.64 -9.69 -2.00
N ILE A 1043 19.64 -9.15 -1.32
CA ILE A 1043 19.58 -9.07 0.15
C ILE A 1043 18.35 -9.75 0.77
N SER A 1044 17.23 -9.87 0.03
CA SER A 1044 16.03 -10.57 0.52
C SER A 1044 16.01 -12.06 0.15
N GLU A 1045 15.17 -12.84 0.82
CA GLU A 1045 14.60 -14.06 0.21
C GLU A 1045 13.57 -13.67 -0.87
N LEU A 1046 12.94 -14.63 -1.55
CA LEU A 1046 11.88 -14.31 -2.52
C LEU A 1046 10.60 -13.89 -1.78
N ILE A 1047 10.08 -12.72 -2.09
CA ILE A 1047 8.86 -12.17 -1.52
C ILE A 1047 7.72 -12.54 -2.48
N GLU A 1048 6.91 -13.53 -2.11
CA GLU A 1048 5.90 -14.15 -2.98
C GLU A 1048 4.92 -13.12 -3.58
N GLY A 1049 4.67 -13.23 -4.89
CA GLY A 1049 3.72 -12.40 -5.62
C GLY A 1049 2.29 -12.89 -5.46
N THR A 1050 1.33 -11.98 -5.34
CA THR A 1050 -0.08 -12.34 -5.08
C THR A 1050 -0.85 -12.76 -6.33
N ASN A 1051 -0.35 -12.43 -7.52
CA ASN A 1051 -1.03 -12.69 -8.82
C ASN A 1051 -2.45 -12.11 -8.89
N THR A 1052 -2.67 -10.90 -8.39
CA THR A 1052 -3.96 -10.21 -8.51
C THR A 1052 -3.91 -9.04 -9.49
N SER A 1053 -4.99 -8.86 -10.25
CA SER A 1053 -5.24 -7.65 -11.07
C SER A 1053 -5.71 -6.44 -10.23
N ILE A 1054 -5.33 -6.41 -8.95
CA ILE A 1054 -5.65 -5.35 -7.98
C ILE A 1054 -4.31 -4.83 -7.45
N ALA A 1055 -4.22 -3.54 -7.15
CA ALA A 1055 -2.98 -2.95 -6.65
C ALA A 1055 -2.58 -3.51 -5.28
N GLN A 1056 -1.32 -3.90 -5.12
CA GLN A 1056 -0.76 -4.50 -3.89
C GLN A 1056 0.47 -3.72 -3.45
N THR A 1057 0.63 -3.53 -2.14
CA THR A 1057 1.76 -2.79 -1.56
C THR A 1057 2.60 -3.69 -0.67
N TYR A 1058 3.89 -3.71 -0.94
CA TYR A 1058 4.89 -4.53 -0.27
C TYR A 1058 5.88 -3.65 0.49
N ILE A 1059 6.41 -4.19 1.58
CA ILE A 1059 7.40 -3.53 2.45
C ILE A 1059 8.54 -4.51 2.71
N TYR A 1060 9.77 -4.01 2.61
CA TYR A 1060 10.99 -4.72 3.01
C TYR A 1060 11.86 -3.77 3.85
N VAL A 1061 12.59 -4.29 4.85
CA VAL A 1061 13.50 -3.48 5.68
C VAL A 1061 14.91 -4.03 5.55
N ASP A 1062 15.85 -3.17 5.19
CA ASP A 1062 17.28 -3.45 5.23
C ASP A 1062 17.88 -2.94 6.55
N GLU A 1063 18.16 -3.91 7.43
CA GLU A 1063 18.85 -3.74 8.72
C GLU A 1063 20.38 -3.95 8.62
N GLU A 1064 20.93 -4.09 7.41
CA GLU A 1064 22.31 -4.52 7.17
C GLU A 1064 23.25 -3.40 6.68
N LEU A 1065 23.04 -2.17 7.15
CA LEU A 1065 23.75 -0.98 6.70
C LEU A 1065 24.81 -0.58 7.73
N GLU A 1066 26.08 -0.66 7.34
CA GLU A 1066 27.23 -0.59 8.27
C GLU A 1066 28.22 0.55 7.96
N GLN A 1067 27.94 1.40 6.96
CA GLN A 1067 28.80 2.53 6.56
C GLN A 1067 27.97 3.74 6.10
N ASP A 1068 28.49 4.94 6.29
CA ASP A 1068 27.89 6.19 5.81
C ASP A 1068 28.01 6.32 4.28
N GLY A 1069 26.92 6.64 3.60
CA GLY A 1069 26.90 6.79 2.14
C GLY A 1069 25.50 6.74 1.52
N THR A 1070 25.44 6.97 0.21
CA THR A 1070 24.20 6.76 -0.56
C THR A 1070 24.10 5.29 -0.96
N TYR A 1071 23.04 4.62 -0.53
CA TYR A 1071 22.74 3.26 -0.98
C TYR A 1071 21.69 3.29 -2.09
N TYR A 1072 21.86 2.37 -3.05
CA TYR A 1072 21.02 2.22 -4.23
C TYR A 1072 20.38 0.83 -4.21
N TYR A 1073 19.06 0.77 -4.43
CA TYR A 1073 18.26 -0.44 -4.34
C TYR A 1073 17.49 -0.71 -5.62
N TRP A 1074 17.42 -1.98 -6.01
CA TRP A 1074 16.61 -2.44 -7.12
C TRP A 1074 15.66 -3.55 -6.67
N LEU A 1075 14.49 -3.60 -7.28
CA LEU A 1075 13.59 -4.75 -7.22
C LEU A 1075 13.76 -5.58 -8.48
N GLN A 1076 13.78 -6.90 -8.33
CA GLN A 1076 13.68 -7.85 -9.41
C GLN A 1076 12.37 -8.63 -9.25
N ASN A 1077 11.41 -8.42 -10.14
CA ASN A 1077 10.33 -9.37 -10.36
C ASN A 1077 10.87 -10.66 -10.98
N VAL A 1078 10.35 -11.79 -10.52
CA VAL A 1078 10.60 -13.13 -11.04
C VAL A 1078 9.24 -13.67 -11.48
N GLU A 1079 9.11 -14.02 -12.74
CA GLU A 1079 7.87 -14.57 -13.30
C GLU A 1079 7.80 -16.10 -13.12
N LEU A 1080 6.61 -16.71 -13.27
CA LEU A 1080 6.35 -18.13 -13.07
C LEU A 1080 7.03 -19.02 -14.12
N ASP A 1081 7.32 -18.47 -15.30
CA ASP A 1081 8.18 -19.09 -16.33
C ASP A 1081 9.69 -19.00 -16.05
N GLY A 1082 10.09 -18.25 -15.01
CA GLY A 1082 11.48 -18.06 -14.61
C GLY A 1082 12.21 -16.89 -15.27
N SER A 1083 11.52 -16.09 -16.11
CA SER A 1083 12.03 -14.80 -16.57
C SER A 1083 12.09 -13.76 -15.44
N VAL A 1084 12.88 -12.70 -15.64
CA VAL A 1084 13.11 -11.64 -14.64
C VAL A 1084 13.26 -10.28 -15.29
N ASN A 1085 12.76 -9.23 -14.63
CA ASN A 1085 13.06 -7.84 -14.97
C ASN A 1085 13.64 -7.11 -13.74
N PHE A 1086 14.02 -5.83 -13.88
CA PHE A 1086 14.57 -5.03 -12.78
C PHE A 1086 14.01 -3.60 -12.79
N HIS A 1087 13.68 -3.08 -11.61
CA HIS A 1087 13.17 -1.73 -11.38
C HIS A 1087 14.07 -0.98 -10.39
N GLY A 1088 14.40 0.28 -10.67
CA GLY A 1088 15.25 1.14 -9.82
C GLY A 1088 16.36 1.86 -10.60
N PRO A 1089 17.34 2.48 -9.90
CA PRO A 1089 17.50 2.44 -8.45
C PRO A 1089 16.57 3.39 -7.69
N ALA A 1090 15.99 2.92 -6.59
CA ALA A 1090 15.61 3.79 -5.49
C ALA A 1090 16.87 4.11 -4.67
N SER A 1091 17.10 5.37 -4.29
CA SER A 1091 18.31 5.77 -3.57
C SER A 1091 18.01 6.49 -2.26
N VAL A 1092 18.86 6.28 -1.25
CA VAL A 1092 18.72 6.88 0.07
C VAL A 1092 20.09 7.18 0.67
N LEU A 1093 20.22 8.34 1.30
CA LEU A 1093 21.42 8.71 2.05
C LEU A 1093 21.33 8.12 3.47
N PHE A 1094 22.27 7.25 3.81
CA PHE A 1094 22.39 6.61 5.12
C PHE A 1094 23.58 7.16 5.91
N SER A 1095 23.45 7.20 7.23
CA SER A 1095 24.53 7.57 8.15
C SER A 1095 24.46 6.72 9.42
N THR A 1096 25.61 6.23 9.88
CA THR A 1096 25.72 5.45 11.12
C THR A 1096 25.60 6.32 12.37
N GLU A 1097 25.83 7.63 12.26
CA GLU A 1097 25.59 8.62 13.34
C GLU A 1097 24.13 9.12 13.39
N GLY A 1098 23.33 8.82 12.35
CA GLY A 1098 21.98 9.34 12.15
C GLY A 1098 21.99 10.65 11.35
N GLY A 1099 21.37 10.63 10.16
CA GLY A 1099 21.45 11.74 9.20
C GLY A 1099 20.86 13.06 9.70
N THR A 1100 21.41 14.18 9.21
CA THR A 1100 20.99 15.56 9.56
C THR A 1100 19.56 15.86 9.11
N GLY A 1101 18.59 15.48 9.94
CA GLY A 1101 17.15 15.56 9.66
C GLY A 1101 16.31 14.66 10.57
N ALA A 1102 16.89 13.56 11.06
CA ALA A 1102 16.25 12.73 12.10
C ALA A 1102 16.60 13.27 13.51
N PRO A 1103 15.67 13.21 14.49
CA PRO A 1103 16.01 13.42 15.89
C PRO A 1103 16.89 12.26 16.40
N PRO A 1104 17.94 12.53 17.21
CA PRO A 1104 18.88 11.50 17.64
C PRO A 1104 18.19 10.44 18.50
N ILE A 1105 18.23 9.19 18.03
CA ILE A 1105 17.62 8.03 18.70
C ILE A 1105 18.39 7.75 20.01
N PRO A 1106 17.71 7.52 21.15
CA PRO A 1106 18.37 7.07 22.37
C PRO A 1106 18.99 5.69 22.16
N LEU A 1107 20.32 5.63 22.02
CA LEU A 1107 21.04 4.36 21.94
C LEU A 1107 20.75 3.49 23.18
N VAL A 1108 20.52 2.20 22.97
CA VAL A 1108 20.29 1.21 24.04
C VAL A 1108 21.29 0.07 23.91
N THR A 1109 21.72 -0.50 25.03
CA THR A 1109 22.59 -1.69 24.98
C THR A 1109 21.73 -2.93 24.72
N ARG A 1110 21.74 -3.48 23.50
CA ARG A 1110 20.92 -4.64 23.09
C ARG A 1110 21.70 -5.68 22.28
N LEU A 1111 21.36 -6.96 22.44
CA LEU A 1111 21.81 -8.08 21.60
C LEU A 1111 20.79 -8.36 20.50
N GLU A 1112 21.19 -8.29 19.24
CA GLU A 1112 20.30 -8.42 18.10
C GLU A 1112 20.22 -9.88 17.63
N ASN A 1113 19.49 -10.14 16.54
CA ASN A 1113 19.43 -11.48 15.97
C ASN A 1113 20.71 -11.75 15.15
N ALA A 1114 21.01 -13.02 14.95
CA ALA A 1114 22.12 -13.43 14.10
C ALA A 1114 21.59 -13.74 12.70
N TYR A 1115 22.31 -13.29 11.66
CA TYR A 1115 21.91 -13.47 10.26
C TYR A 1115 23.11 -13.85 9.37
N PRO A 1116 22.94 -14.76 8.39
CA PRO A 1116 21.80 -15.67 8.21
C PRO A 1116 21.63 -16.62 9.41
N ASN A 1117 20.43 -17.21 9.55
CA ASN A 1117 20.09 -18.15 10.62
C ASN A 1117 18.80 -18.93 10.27
N PRO A 1118 18.85 -20.19 9.79
CA PRO A 1118 20.04 -21.07 9.78
C PRO A 1118 21.17 -20.61 8.86
N PHE A 1119 22.40 -21.00 9.18
CA PHE A 1119 23.60 -20.51 8.49
C PHE A 1119 24.52 -21.62 7.99
N ASN A 1120 25.27 -21.33 6.92
CA ASN A 1120 26.29 -22.22 6.34
C ASN A 1120 27.32 -21.42 5.51
N PRO A 1121 28.62 -21.45 5.80
CA PRO A 1121 29.26 -21.86 7.05
C PRO A 1121 29.32 -20.73 8.10
N ALA A 1122 28.99 -19.48 7.74
CA ALA A 1122 29.20 -18.30 8.59
C ALA A 1122 27.91 -17.46 8.83
N THR A 1123 27.92 -16.68 9.91
CA THR A 1123 26.79 -15.85 10.40
C THR A 1123 27.29 -14.66 11.23
N THR A 1124 26.58 -13.54 11.16
CA THR A 1124 26.92 -12.29 11.84
C THR A 1124 25.99 -12.08 13.03
N ILE A 1125 26.56 -11.85 14.22
CA ILE A 1125 25.85 -11.51 15.46
C ILE A 1125 26.00 -10.01 15.70
N ARG A 1126 24.93 -9.23 15.47
CA ARG A 1126 24.90 -7.78 15.73
C ARG A 1126 24.53 -7.44 17.18
N TYR A 1127 24.97 -6.28 17.64
CA TYR A 1127 24.62 -5.73 18.96
C TYR A 1127 24.88 -4.21 19.03
N GLN A 1128 24.19 -3.53 19.95
CA GLN A 1128 24.27 -2.10 20.18
C GLN A 1128 24.83 -1.81 21.58
N LEU A 1129 25.50 -0.67 21.74
CA LEU A 1129 25.95 -0.11 23.02
C LEU A 1129 25.41 1.31 23.21
N LYS A 1130 24.78 1.57 24.36
CA LYS A 1130 24.46 2.93 24.83
C LYS A 1130 25.67 3.70 25.35
N ASP A 1131 26.61 2.99 25.95
CA ASP A 1131 27.76 3.54 26.67
C ASP A 1131 29.02 2.70 26.32
N PRO A 1132 30.23 3.28 26.27
CA PRO A 1132 31.48 2.55 26.03
C PRO A 1132 31.65 1.34 26.97
N ALA A 1133 31.91 0.16 26.41
CA ALA A 1133 31.96 -1.09 27.17
C ALA A 1133 32.89 -2.14 26.54
N GLU A 1134 33.43 -3.02 27.39
CA GLU A 1134 33.92 -4.32 26.94
C GLU A 1134 32.72 -5.26 26.73
N VAL A 1135 32.66 -5.84 25.53
CA VAL A 1135 31.63 -6.78 25.10
C VAL A 1135 32.23 -8.15 24.91
N LYS A 1136 31.57 -9.14 25.50
CA LYS A 1136 31.91 -10.55 25.36
C LYS A 1136 30.73 -11.34 24.81
N ILE A 1137 30.96 -12.09 23.74
CA ILE A 1137 29.96 -13.00 23.14
C ILE A 1137 30.47 -14.43 23.29
N ASP A 1138 29.88 -15.19 24.21
CA ASP A 1138 30.15 -16.62 24.42
C ASP A 1138 29.12 -17.46 23.66
N ILE A 1139 29.56 -18.47 22.90
CA ILE A 1139 28.70 -19.39 22.12
C ILE A 1139 28.73 -20.78 22.73
N TYR A 1140 27.58 -21.40 22.91
CA TYR A 1140 27.35 -22.66 23.63
C TYR A 1140 26.59 -23.68 22.77
N ASN A 1141 26.86 -24.98 22.99
CA ASN A 1141 26.00 -26.06 22.50
C ASN A 1141 24.82 -26.35 23.46
N LEU A 1142 23.87 -27.18 23.04
CA LEU A 1142 22.71 -27.58 23.87
C LEU A 1142 23.05 -28.30 25.18
N LYS A 1143 24.30 -28.73 25.40
CA LYS A 1143 24.78 -29.30 26.67
C LYS A 1143 25.37 -28.23 27.62
N GLY A 1144 25.18 -26.94 27.31
CA GLY A 1144 25.75 -25.83 28.08
C GLY A 1144 27.26 -25.68 27.96
N GLN A 1145 27.92 -26.41 27.05
CA GLN A 1145 29.37 -26.33 26.86
C GLN A 1145 29.69 -25.17 25.93
N ARG A 1146 30.54 -24.22 26.37
CA ARG A 1146 31.01 -23.13 25.52
C ARG A 1146 31.91 -23.68 24.41
N VAL A 1147 31.54 -23.44 23.16
CA VAL A 1147 32.29 -23.82 21.96
C VAL A 1147 33.16 -22.70 21.41
N ARG A 1148 32.78 -21.42 21.59
CA ARG A 1148 33.57 -20.25 21.18
C ARG A 1148 33.35 -19.05 22.10
N SER A 1149 34.26 -18.08 22.05
CA SER A 1149 34.17 -16.80 22.77
C SER A 1149 34.78 -15.70 21.91
N PHE A 1150 34.13 -14.54 21.86
CA PHE A 1150 34.66 -13.29 21.29
C PHE A 1150 34.70 -12.22 22.39
N VAL A 1151 35.74 -11.39 22.40
CA VAL A 1151 35.86 -10.22 23.30
C VAL A 1151 36.31 -9.03 22.48
N GLN A 1152 35.60 -7.90 22.58
CA GLN A 1152 35.89 -6.64 21.90
C GLN A 1152 35.62 -5.48 22.86
N SER A 1153 36.49 -4.47 22.88
CA SER A 1153 36.39 -3.32 23.79
C SER A 1153 36.10 -2.05 22.98
N HIS A 1154 34.92 -1.45 23.19
CA HIS A 1154 34.44 -0.33 22.39
C HIS A 1154 34.52 0.97 23.19
N ALA A 1155 35.20 1.97 22.62
CA ALA A 1155 35.48 3.27 23.27
C ALA A 1155 34.39 4.33 23.03
N ALA A 1156 33.40 4.02 22.20
CA ALA A 1156 32.25 4.85 21.86
C ALA A 1156 30.95 4.05 22.07
N PRO A 1157 29.78 4.71 22.19
CA PRO A 1157 28.50 4.07 21.97
C PRO A 1157 28.22 3.91 20.46
N GLY A 1158 27.35 2.98 20.08
CA GLY A 1158 27.06 2.70 18.66
C GLY A 1158 26.62 1.26 18.38
N TYR A 1159 26.63 0.87 17.10
CA TYR A 1159 26.29 -0.46 16.61
C TYR A 1159 27.56 -1.25 16.22
N TYR A 1160 27.56 -2.56 16.49
CA TYR A 1160 28.74 -3.44 16.38
C TYR A 1160 28.34 -4.88 16.01
N HIS A 1161 29.30 -5.68 15.54
CA HIS A 1161 29.06 -7.09 15.22
C HIS A 1161 30.25 -8.01 15.53
N VAL A 1162 29.99 -9.32 15.58
CA VAL A 1162 31.01 -10.38 15.44
C VAL A 1162 30.55 -11.45 14.44
N ILE A 1163 31.49 -11.98 13.64
CA ILE A 1163 31.21 -13.07 12.68
C ILE A 1163 31.64 -14.41 13.28
N TRP A 1164 30.76 -15.41 13.19
CA TRP A 1164 31.05 -16.79 13.56
C TRP A 1164 31.01 -17.72 12.33
N ASP A 1165 32.07 -18.49 12.15
CA ASP A 1165 32.35 -19.42 11.04
C ASP A 1165 31.89 -20.87 11.30
N GLY A 1166 31.01 -21.09 12.29
CA GLY A 1166 30.55 -22.42 12.70
C GLY A 1166 31.63 -23.32 13.32
N CYS A 1167 32.81 -22.81 13.64
CA CYS A 1167 33.91 -23.55 14.26
C CYS A 1167 34.08 -23.25 15.75
N ASP A 1168 34.64 -24.19 16.49
CA ASP A 1168 35.01 -24.01 17.90
C ASP A 1168 36.29 -23.16 18.10
N SER A 1169 36.64 -22.86 19.35
CA SER A 1169 37.89 -22.17 19.72
C SER A 1169 39.19 -22.92 19.36
N SER A 1170 39.12 -24.11 18.76
CA SER A 1170 40.27 -24.84 18.19
C SER A 1170 40.23 -24.87 16.65
N GLY A 1171 39.35 -24.09 16.02
CA GLY A 1171 39.18 -24.04 14.57
C GLY A 1171 38.49 -25.27 13.97
N ARG A 1172 37.84 -26.11 14.79
CA ARG A 1172 37.17 -27.33 14.33
C ARG A 1172 35.72 -27.04 14.00
N ALA A 1173 35.32 -27.29 12.76
CA ALA A 1173 33.96 -27.01 12.28
C ALA A 1173 32.93 -27.94 12.94
N LEU A 1174 31.94 -27.35 13.62
CA LEU A 1174 30.96 -28.05 14.46
C LEU A 1174 29.88 -28.76 13.62
N SER A 1175 29.05 -29.59 14.25
CA SER A 1175 27.95 -30.31 13.59
C SER A 1175 26.75 -29.38 13.32
N SER A 1176 25.96 -29.68 12.29
CA SER A 1176 24.63 -29.04 12.12
C SER A 1176 23.78 -29.25 13.38
N GLY A 1177 23.04 -28.21 13.78
CA GLY A 1177 22.26 -28.21 15.02
C GLY A 1177 22.07 -26.83 15.63
N VAL A 1178 21.44 -26.81 16.80
CA VAL A 1178 21.13 -25.57 17.54
C VAL A 1178 22.24 -25.23 18.53
N TYR A 1179 22.59 -23.95 18.57
CA TYR A 1179 23.54 -23.34 19.49
C TYR A 1179 22.90 -22.10 20.14
N LEU A 1180 23.48 -21.64 21.25
CA LEU A 1180 23.06 -20.42 21.96
C LEU A 1180 24.24 -19.46 22.02
N TYR A 1181 24.05 -18.18 21.71
CA TYR A 1181 25.06 -17.13 21.90
C TYR A 1181 24.61 -16.17 22.99
N LYS A 1182 25.54 -15.74 23.84
CA LYS A 1182 25.29 -14.89 25.02
C LYS A 1182 26.21 -13.68 25.03
N MET A 1183 25.63 -12.49 24.98
CA MET A 1183 26.33 -11.21 25.14
C MET A 1183 26.46 -10.85 26.62
N SER A 1184 27.59 -10.24 26.96
CA SER A 1184 27.86 -9.59 28.24
C SER A 1184 28.56 -8.25 27.98
N ALA A 1185 27.94 -7.13 28.33
CA ALA A 1185 28.50 -5.79 28.21
C ALA A 1185 28.16 -4.96 29.45
N GLY A 1186 29.15 -4.55 30.24
CA GLY A 1186 28.91 -3.90 31.54
C GLY A 1186 28.01 -4.75 32.44
N SER A 1187 26.82 -4.24 32.80
CA SER A 1187 25.75 -4.97 33.49
C SER A 1187 24.82 -5.78 32.56
N TYR A 1188 24.70 -5.41 31.28
CA TYR A 1188 23.78 -6.03 30.33
C TYR A 1188 24.15 -7.49 30.01
N ARG A 1189 23.17 -8.40 30.10
CA ARG A 1189 23.31 -9.82 29.77
C ARG A 1189 22.10 -10.25 28.95
N ALA A 1190 22.33 -10.84 27.79
CA ALA A 1190 21.28 -11.41 26.95
C ALA A 1190 21.78 -12.66 26.23
N ALA A 1191 20.87 -13.58 25.88
CA ALA A 1191 21.20 -14.78 25.12
C ALA A 1191 20.12 -15.09 24.08
N LYS A 1192 20.54 -15.61 22.92
CA LYS A 1192 19.68 -15.92 21.77
C LYS A 1192 20.10 -17.22 21.07
N LYS A 1193 19.20 -17.74 20.24
CA LYS A 1193 19.32 -19.04 19.52
C LYS A 1193 19.89 -18.84 18.12
N ILE A 1194 20.76 -19.76 17.70
CA ILE A 1194 21.33 -19.80 16.34
C ILE A 1194 21.42 -21.24 15.83
N VAL A 1195 21.30 -21.46 14.52
CA VAL A 1195 21.20 -22.80 13.92
C VAL A 1195 22.24 -22.97 12.81
N LEU A 1196 23.22 -23.85 13.02
CA LEU A 1196 24.17 -24.26 11.97
C LEU A 1196 23.51 -25.33 11.09
N LYS A 1197 23.52 -25.15 9.77
CA LYS A 1197 22.94 -26.07 8.79
C LYS A 1197 23.96 -26.33 7.67
N LYS A 1198 24.95 -27.18 7.95
CA LYS A 1198 25.84 -27.74 6.91
C LYS A 1198 25.05 -28.59 5.93
#